data_AF-A0A3P2A1R8-F1
#
_entry.id   AF-A0A3P2A1R8-F1
#
_cell.length_a   1.000
_cell.length_b   1.000
_cell.length_c   1.000
_cell.angle_alpha   90.00
_cell.angle_beta   90.00
_cell.angle_gamma   90.00
#
_symmetry.space_group_name_H-M   'P 1'
#
loop_
_entity.id
_entity.type
_entity.pdbx_description
1 polymer ?
#
loop_
_entity_poly.entity_id
_entity_poly.type
_entity_poly.pdbx_seq_one_letter_code
_entity_poly.pdbx_strand_id
1 'polypeptide(L)'
;MMKLFIATSSLNLDNILSTECIAPLSFYNARTYGYNTFYGLDLIPFKNVLIMFSKIPHFEIMDDESDSRPIVLEVDIDEKATPLTHIFEKDRVDVFSVDNVIHLSPFNTRILFYNVRDLNHSRLSCSDSLTNKLGDHFKFDLCNGEFNLASLSNQNIHVEDVCKDYDIKVLKNNKLNVIKGFMWGYYLGISKSVSSNSASLLKIQKRIYDIVATLKNNGGIGNSSFYQELEQLDNEFRRHDPSTRKCKEMWDKTLSDLAIPSEALNKLLELYDEKNVIKTTFIKKNGLRTFVSLRQFGYYNIEAYRDSLKSYTSQIIKEDQRKQVSEFNVTSTFDLDPSYDTCMLAKEDQETMLFNKFIDTILWHGTAPTPDTLRTDRFNIATQITVSAKNIWESLNWQWQGSSAQLFMNELRQNVKSFTPLDIEKQENTILKALAAFTLKGEDFDSIVQFCEDNSYSNYSYSLALWGATIGYVKMPKPIIASIANLPSFGETVRSICTLLYNTEQKGDWPLIQQPIEIITNEINTVVVNPSLRQDVQSVISTLTPGQKRANESRIESALQLEAAQGNFDAYLYILNNMISPRTNLYKEMKRVLGLPESQTQELSYVVKSVLKGFTKKSEKDYCDKALIALELENKIGDPVSFCYMLDDFNVPKEIRDKFFVHFNIQAEETGIISPLKKIVSRIGDLFSSQDSNYFAETVTTRQEVNKLPFTLQNVDKIAKLIMSLNPGLTDFAYKQIINDLKWVLDPKYAKGKTELELLDIFHTNLISGQRDPVSRTGKDMKWKNDAYRPIDIEKTIYALKQRL
;
A
#
# COMPACT_ATOMS: atom_id res chain seq x y z
N MET A 1 -11.61 29.97 6.46
CA MET A 1 -10.67 28.99 5.92
C MET A 1 -9.94 29.59 4.73
N MET A 2 -8.62 29.61 4.80
CA MET A 2 -7.71 30.00 3.72
C MET A 2 -6.97 28.75 3.23
N LYS A 3 -6.77 28.63 1.91
CA LYS A 3 -5.90 27.59 1.35
C LYS A 3 -4.46 28.08 1.34
N LEU A 4 -3.57 27.26 1.88
CA LEU A 4 -2.14 27.55 1.96
C LEU A 4 -1.32 26.32 1.58
N PHE A 5 -0.07 26.56 1.17
CA PHE A 5 0.83 25.54 0.66
C PHE A 5 2.10 25.47 1.53
N ILE A 6 2.50 24.26 1.90
CA ILE A 6 3.72 23.99 2.69
C ILE A 6 4.67 23.12 1.86
N ALA A 7 5.92 23.56 1.66
CA ALA A 7 6.96 22.78 0.99
C ALA A 7 7.62 21.77 1.97
N THR A 8 7.84 20.52 1.54
CA THR A 8 8.46 19.45 2.34
C THR A 8 9.13 18.38 1.46
N SER A 9 9.81 17.41 2.07
CA SER A 9 10.40 16.25 1.39
C SER A 9 9.50 15.01 1.48
N SER A 10 9.57 14.11 0.48
CA SER A 10 9.03 12.74 0.54
C SER A 10 9.48 11.95 1.77
N LEU A 11 10.69 12.19 2.28
CA LEU A 11 11.21 11.53 3.48
C LEU A 11 10.39 11.87 4.74
N ASN A 12 9.69 13.01 4.74
CA ASN A 12 8.82 13.40 5.83
C ASN A 12 7.41 12.79 5.72
N LEU A 13 6.99 12.33 4.54
CA LEU A 13 5.57 12.09 4.25
C LEU A 13 4.96 10.99 5.13
N ASP A 14 5.65 9.87 5.30
CA ASP A 14 5.17 8.80 6.18
C ASP A 14 5.07 9.25 7.63
N ASN A 15 5.99 10.08 8.12
CA ASN A 15 5.93 10.66 9.46
C ASN A 15 4.70 11.59 9.59
N ILE A 16 4.54 12.52 8.64
CA ILE A 16 3.43 13.49 8.58
C ILE A 16 2.06 12.79 8.59
N LEU A 17 1.89 11.75 7.77
CA LEU A 17 0.63 11.02 7.66
C LEU A 17 0.42 9.99 8.77
N SER A 18 1.49 9.37 9.30
CA SER A 18 1.40 8.54 10.51
C SER A 18 1.04 9.35 11.76
N THR A 19 1.46 10.63 11.84
CA THR A 19 1.09 11.54 12.93
C THR A 19 -0.15 12.39 12.67
N GLU A 20 -0.62 12.45 11.42
CA GLU A 20 -1.70 13.33 10.93
C GLU A 20 -1.49 14.80 11.33
N CYS A 21 -0.23 15.24 11.28
CA CYS A 21 0.18 16.62 11.54
C CYS A 21 1.55 16.94 10.94
N ILE A 22 1.78 18.23 10.70
CA ILE A 22 3.11 18.81 10.46
C ILE A 22 3.38 19.90 11.50
N ALA A 23 4.62 19.99 11.99
CA ALA A 23 5.02 20.90 13.06
C ALA A 23 6.33 21.63 12.69
N PRO A 24 6.73 22.68 13.42
CA PRO A 24 8.08 23.23 13.30
C PRO A 24 9.15 22.19 13.66
N LEU A 25 10.31 22.26 13.02
CA LEU A 25 11.39 21.26 13.12
C LEU A 25 11.82 20.97 14.57
N SER A 26 11.82 21.96 15.47
CA SER A 26 12.20 21.78 16.87
C SER A 26 11.31 20.80 17.63
N PHE A 27 10.01 20.72 17.31
CA PHE A 27 9.05 19.84 17.98
C PHE A 27 9.39 18.36 17.84
N TYR A 28 10.01 17.95 16.73
CA TYR A 28 10.25 16.53 16.42
C TYR A 28 11.20 15.86 17.42
N ASN A 29 12.15 16.61 18.02
CA ASN A 29 13.05 16.09 19.05
C ASN A 29 12.43 16.07 20.46
N ALA A 30 11.32 16.79 20.70
CA ALA A 30 10.72 16.96 22.03
C ALA A 30 9.38 16.23 22.21
N ARG A 31 8.70 15.87 21.12
CA ARG A 31 7.50 15.03 21.15
C ARG A 31 7.85 13.57 21.50
N THR A 32 6.93 12.85 22.14
CA THR A 32 7.15 11.47 22.62
C THR A 32 6.67 10.39 21.63
N TYR A 33 6.33 10.78 20.39
CA TYR A 33 5.66 9.93 19.42
C TYR A 33 6.02 10.28 17.96
N GLY A 34 5.75 9.35 17.03
CA GLY A 34 6.20 9.46 15.63
C GLY A 34 7.71 9.27 15.48
N TYR A 35 8.30 9.73 14.38
CA TYR A 35 9.77 9.75 14.23
C TYR A 35 10.35 11.05 14.78
N ASN A 36 11.50 10.97 15.43
CA ASN A 36 12.22 12.14 15.96
C ASN A 36 12.96 12.92 14.85
N THR A 37 13.15 12.29 13.69
CA THR A 37 13.72 12.90 12.49
C THR A 37 12.66 13.59 11.64
N PHE A 38 13.00 14.77 11.15
CA PHE A 38 12.29 15.49 10.11
C PHE A 38 13.33 16.23 9.27
N TYR A 39 13.24 16.13 7.96
CA TYR A 39 14.18 16.70 7.01
C TYR A 39 13.71 18.11 6.65
N GLY A 40 14.49 19.12 7.06
CA GLY A 40 14.29 20.51 6.63
C GLY A 40 14.62 20.70 5.14
N LEU A 41 14.29 21.87 4.61
CA LEU A 41 14.69 22.31 3.28
C LEU A 41 15.66 23.49 3.44
N ASP A 42 16.79 23.50 2.73
CA ASP A 42 17.78 24.60 2.83
C ASP A 42 17.20 25.98 2.45
N LEU A 43 16.17 25.99 1.58
CA LEU A 43 15.42 27.18 1.20
C LEU A 43 14.50 27.72 2.30
N ILE A 44 14.25 26.93 3.37
CA ILE A 44 13.41 27.26 4.52
C ILE A 44 14.16 26.87 5.82
N PRO A 45 15.23 27.60 6.20
CA PRO A 45 16.16 27.20 7.27
C PRO A 45 15.63 27.39 8.71
N PHE A 46 14.36 27.76 8.86
CA PHE A 46 13.71 28.07 10.14
C PHE A 46 13.36 26.80 10.92
N LYS A 47 13.45 26.86 12.25
CA LYS A 47 13.35 25.67 13.12
C LYS A 47 12.14 25.68 14.06
N ASN A 48 11.69 26.85 14.47
CA ASN A 48 10.64 27.05 15.47
C ASN A 48 9.32 27.53 14.86
N VAL A 49 9.32 27.87 13.57
CA VAL A 49 8.12 28.19 12.79
C VAL A 49 8.03 27.34 11.51
N LEU A 50 6.81 27.07 11.06
CA LEU A 50 6.51 26.63 9.70
C LEU A 50 6.29 27.87 8.81
N ILE A 51 6.69 27.77 7.54
CA ILE A 51 6.40 28.78 6.50
C ILE A 51 5.33 28.24 5.56
N MET A 52 4.37 29.10 5.20
CA MET A 52 3.23 28.78 4.35
C MET A 52 3.06 29.83 3.24
N PHE A 53 2.60 29.41 2.07
CA PHE A 53 2.48 30.27 0.88
C PHE A 53 1.03 30.33 0.38
N SER A 54 0.58 31.47 -0.17
CA SER A 54 -0.76 31.57 -0.82
C SER A 54 -0.82 31.00 -2.25
N LYS A 55 0.30 30.50 -2.79
CA LYS A 55 0.43 29.79 -4.08
C LYS A 55 1.30 28.55 -3.95
N ILE A 56 1.22 27.64 -4.92
CA ILE A 56 2.04 26.42 -4.98
C ILE A 56 3.51 26.80 -5.30
N PRO A 57 4.49 26.54 -4.40
CA PRO A 57 5.89 26.74 -4.72
C PRO A 57 6.38 25.69 -5.73
N HIS A 58 7.44 26.03 -6.47
CA HIS A 58 8.31 25.11 -7.18
C HIS A 58 9.70 25.11 -6.54
N PHE A 59 10.24 23.92 -6.30
CA PHE A 59 11.59 23.71 -5.79
C PHE A 59 12.09 22.31 -6.16
N GLU A 60 13.40 22.14 -6.13
CA GLU A 60 14.10 20.86 -6.28
C GLU A 60 14.84 20.55 -4.97
N ILE A 61 15.18 19.28 -4.74
CA ILE A 61 16.03 18.85 -3.62
C ILE A 61 17.30 18.26 -4.23
N MET A 62 18.45 18.85 -3.89
CA MET A 62 19.76 18.41 -4.38
C MET A 62 20.40 17.46 -3.36
N ASP A 63 19.95 16.21 -3.37
CA ASP A 63 20.48 15.13 -2.52
C ASP A 63 20.85 13.92 -3.40
N ASP A 64 22.16 13.68 -3.55
CA ASP A 64 22.71 12.54 -4.29
C ASP A 64 22.80 11.25 -3.44
N GLU A 65 22.58 11.33 -2.12
CA GLU A 65 22.71 10.22 -1.18
C GLU A 65 21.35 9.60 -0.79
N SER A 66 20.25 10.36 -0.82
CA SER A 66 18.91 9.89 -0.43
C SER A 66 17.83 10.13 -1.49
N ASP A 67 16.81 9.27 -1.52
CA ASP A 67 15.71 9.29 -2.51
C ASP A 67 14.61 10.34 -2.14
N SER A 68 15.09 11.56 -1.89
CA SER A 68 14.34 12.73 -1.42
C SER A 68 13.73 13.50 -2.58
N ARG A 69 12.41 13.69 -2.55
CA ARG A 69 11.63 14.33 -3.61
C ARG A 69 10.90 15.56 -3.08
N PRO A 70 10.77 16.64 -3.85
CA PRO A 70 10.02 17.83 -3.42
C PRO A 70 8.51 17.56 -3.45
N ILE A 71 7.84 17.80 -2.33
CA ILE A 71 6.38 17.65 -2.13
C ILE A 71 5.81 18.97 -1.62
N VAL A 72 4.57 19.29 -2.03
CA VAL A 72 3.78 20.37 -1.44
C VAL A 72 2.55 19.81 -0.74
N LEU A 73 2.25 20.28 0.47
CA LEU A 73 0.97 20.05 1.13
C LEU A 73 0.05 21.24 0.86
N GLU A 74 -1.09 21.01 0.21
CA GLU A 74 -2.22 21.96 0.22
C GLU A 74 -3.03 21.73 1.50
N VAL A 75 -3.24 22.78 2.29
CA VAL A 75 -3.98 22.72 3.56
C VAL A 75 -5.05 23.81 3.65
N ASP A 76 -6.25 23.43 4.07
CA ASP A 76 -7.33 24.35 4.44
C ASP A 76 -7.18 24.74 5.94
N ILE A 77 -6.81 26.00 6.20
CA ILE A 77 -6.53 26.55 7.54
C ILE A 77 -7.68 27.46 7.99
N ASP A 78 -8.24 27.27 9.19
CA ASP A 78 -9.07 28.29 9.84
C ASP A 78 -8.21 29.19 10.75
N GLU A 79 -7.98 30.43 10.31
CA GLU A 79 -7.23 31.46 11.04
C GLU A 79 -7.76 31.74 12.46
N LYS A 80 -9.04 31.42 12.74
CA LYS A 80 -9.62 31.53 14.09
C LYS A 80 -9.10 30.47 15.05
N ALA A 81 -8.80 29.28 14.56
CA ALA A 81 -8.26 28.16 15.33
C ALA A 81 -6.72 28.14 15.30
N THR A 82 -6.14 28.57 14.18
CA THR A 82 -4.69 28.63 13.94
C THR A 82 -4.30 30.03 13.45
N PRO A 83 -4.00 30.98 14.36
CA PRO A 83 -3.56 32.31 13.99
C PRO A 83 -2.27 32.27 13.17
N LEU A 84 -2.23 33.06 12.09
CA LEU A 84 -1.10 33.17 11.17
C LEU A 84 -0.42 34.53 11.29
N THR A 85 0.90 34.57 11.12
CA THR A 85 1.66 35.82 11.02
C THR A 85 2.00 36.06 9.55
N HIS A 86 1.40 37.07 8.91
CA HIS A 86 1.82 37.52 7.57
C HIS A 86 3.22 38.15 7.67
N ILE A 87 4.14 37.75 6.80
CA ILE A 87 5.53 38.22 6.79
C ILE A 87 5.72 39.24 5.66
N PHE A 88 5.28 38.91 4.44
CA PHE A 88 5.29 39.81 3.29
C PHE A 88 4.41 39.29 2.14
N GLU A 89 4.06 40.19 1.22
CA GLU A 89 3.55 39.86 -0.12
C GLU A 89 4.64 40.17 -1.16
N LYS A 90 4.84 39.31 -2.16
CA LYS A 90 5.65 39.59 -3.34
C LYS A 90 5.12 38.81 -4.55
N ASP A 91 5.09 39.43 -5.73
CA ASP A 91 4.63 38.78 -6.99
C ASP A 91 3.22 38.14 -6.87
N ARG A 92 2.37 38.75 -6.04
CA ARG A 92 1.05 38.25 -5.59
C ARG A 92 1.12 36.88 -4.90
N VAL A 93 2.19 36.61 -4.17
CA VAL A 93 2.37 35.47 -3.26
C VAL A 93 2.55 36.05 -1.86
N ASP A 94 1.64 35.69 -0.97
CA ASP A 94 1.72 35.97 0.45
C ASP A 94 2.53 34.87 1.13
N VAL A 95 3.39 35.29 2.06
CA VAL A 95 4.19 34.38 2.88
C VAL A 95 3.78 34.57 4.34
N PHE A 96 3.36 33.47 4.97
CA PHE A 96 2.96 33.43 6.36
C PHE A 96 3.93 32.57 7.16
N SER A 97 4.08 32.86 8.46
CA SER A 97 4.65 31.93 9.43
C SER A 97 3.61 31.52 10.49
N VAL A 98 3.82 30.33 11.05
CA VAL A 98 3.04 29.79 12.15
C VAL A 98 3.94 28.98 13.08
N ASP A 99 3.89 29.27 14.38
CA ASP A 99 4.76 28.70 15.41
C ASP A 99 4.09 27.53 16.15
N ASN A 100 3.22 26.79 15.46
CA ASN A 100 2.30 25.82 16.04
C ASN A 100 2.14 24.59 15.13
N VAL A 101 1.59 23.51 15.69
CA VAL A 101 1.31 22.26 14.97
C VAL A 101 0.09 22.43 14.07
N ILE A 102 0.22 22.08 12.79
CA ILE A 102 -0.88 22.03 11.82
C ILE A 102 -1.43 20.61 11.78
N HIS A 103 -2.72 20.47 12.13
CA HIS A 103 -3.41 19.19 12.12
C HIS A 103 -3.99 18.88 10.74
N LEU A 104 -3.76 17.66 10.28
CA LEU A 104 -4.10 17.19 8.94
C LEU A 104 -5.20 16.12 9.03
N SER A 105 -5.99 16.01 7.96
CA SER A 105 -7.02 15.00 7.77
C SER A 105 -7.28 14.78 6.27
N PRO A 106 -7.90 13.65 5.88
CA PRO A 106 -8.41 13.43 4.52
C PRO A 106 -9.37 14.52 4.01
N PHE A 107 -9.91 15.37 4.88
CA PHE A 107 -10.86 16.43 4.55
C PHE A 107 -10.18 17.77 4.24
N ASN A 108 -9.13 18.14 4.99
CA ASN A 108 -8.49 19.46 4.92
C ASN A 108 -7.13 19.48 4.20
N THR A 109 -6.63 18.34 3.72
CA THR A 109 -5.27 18.19 3.18
C THR A 109 -5.24 17.48 1.82
N ARG A 110 -4.41 17.99 0.89
CA ARG A 110 -4.01 17.29 -0.34
C ARG A 110 -2.49 17.29 -0.46
N ILE A 111 -1.93 16.22 -1.02
CA ILE A 111 -0.50 16.00 -1.17
C ILE A 111 -0.18 16.14 -2.66
N LEU A 112 0.63 17.13 -3.00
CA LEU A 112 0.88 17.58 -4.36
C LEU A 112 2.29 17.22 -4.84
N PHE A 113 2.38 16.73 -6.08
CA PHE A 113 3.61 16.26 -6.73
C PHE A 113 3.76 16.88 -8.11
N TYR A 114 5.00 17.13 -8.57
CA TYR A 114 5.23 17.66 -9.93
C TYR A 114 5.24 16.56 -11.02
N ASN A 115 5.29 15.27 -10.65
CA ASN A 115 5.24 14.17 -11.61
C ASN A 115 4.63 12.87 -11.06
N VAL A 116 4.22 11.98 -11.97
CA VAL A 116 3.50 10.73 -11.68
C VAL A 116 4.37 9.68 -10.98
N ARG A 117 5.70 9.66 -11.22
CA ARG A 117 6.59 8.65 -10.61
C ARG A 117 6.69 8.88 -9.11
N ASP A 118 6.93 10.12 -8.72
CA ASP A 118 7.09 10.53 -7.33
C ASP A 118 5.79 10.39 -6.54
N LEU A 119 4.66 10.72 -7.17
CA LEU A 119 3.32 10.47 -6.63
C LEU A 119 3.09 8.97 -6.37
N ASN A 120 3.32 8.12 -7.38
CA ASN A 120 3.08 6.68 -7.26
C ASN A 120 4.03 6.00 -6.26
N HIS A 121 5.30 6.39 -6.22
CA HIS A 121 6.28 5.88 -5.25
C HIS A 121 5.89 6.29 -3.83
N SER A 122 5.57 7.58 -3.62
CA SER A 122 5.24 8.10 -2.30
C SER A 122 3.94 7.51 -1.76
N ARG A 123 2.92 7.30 -2.60
CA ARG A 123 1.71 6.58 -2.21
C ARG A 123 2.01 5.13 -1.83
N LEU A 124 2.79 4.38 -2.63
CA LEU A 124 3.17 3.00 -2.29
C LEU A 124 3.88 2.92 -0.92
N SER A 125 4.86 3.79 -0.68
CA SER A 125 5.55 3.88 0.61
C SER A 125 4.62 4.24 1.78
N CYS A 126 3.51 4.95 1.52
CA CYS A 126 2.49 5.25 2.52
C CYS A 126 1.49 4.09 2.72
N SER A 127 1.18 3.34 1.66
CA SER A 127 0.33 2.16 1.72
C SER A 127 0.99 1.03 2.52
N ASP A 128 2.29 0.81 2.33
CA ASP A 128 3.09 -0.22 3.01
C ASP A 128 3.40 0.09 4.49
N SER A 129 3.25 1.36 4.92
CA SER A 129 3.54 1.79 6.29
C SER A 129 2.55 1.24 7.31
N LEU A 130 3.08 0.57 8.35
CA LEU A 130 2.28 0.02 9.45
C LEU A 130 1.69 1.08 10.39
N THR A 131 2.19 2.31 10.37
CA THR A 131 1.68 3.43 11.21
C THR A 131 0.78 4.40 10.45
N ASN A 132 0.83 4.40 9.12
CA ASN A 132 0.05 5.33 8.30
C ASN A 132 -1.39 4.83 8.05
N LYS A 133 -2.28 4.99 9.04
CA LYS A 133 -3.60 4.33 9.05
C LYS A 133 -4.59 4.90 8.05
N LEU A 134 -4.57 6.22 7.83
CA LEU A 134 -5.48 6.92 6.91
C LEU A 134 -4.81 7.37 5.61
N GLY A 135 -3.52 7.07 5.38
CA GLY A 135 -2.75 7.52 4.22
C GLY A 135 -3.40 7.24 2.88
N ASP A 136 -4.02 6.07 2.72
CA ASP A 136 -4.72 5.67 1.48
C ASP A 136 -6.02 6.47 1.22
N HIS A 137 -6.47 7.28 2.19
CA HIS A 137 -7.60 8.22 2.07
C HIS A 137 -7.16 9.68 1.92
N PHE A 138 -5.87 10.03 2.09
CA PHE A 138 -5.41 11.36 1.68
C PHE A 138 -5.39 11.45 0.15
N LYS A 139 -5.66 12.64 -0.39
CA LYS A 139 -5.66 12.87 -1.84
C LYS A 139 -4.24 13.16 -2.31
N PHE A 140 -3.71 12.30 -3.16
CA PHE A 140 -2.45 12.48 -3.89
C PHE A 140 -2.79 13.02 -5.29
N ASP A 141 -2.27 14.20 -5.64
CA ASP A 141 -2.59 14.89 -6.89
C ASP A 141 -1.33 15.45 -7.57
N LEU A 142 -1.42 15.71 -8.88
CA LEU A 142 -0.38 16.42 -9.62
C LEU A 142 -0.56 17.94 -9.51
N CYS A 143 0.54 18.68 -9.55
CA CYS A 143 0.57 20.13 -9.56
C CYS A 143 1.62 20.69 -10.52
N ASN A 144 1.38 21.93 -10.96
CA ASN A 144 2.41 22.79 -11.54
C ASN A 144 2.73 23.85 -10.47
N GLY A 145 4.01 24.18 -10.28
CA GLY A 145 4.38 25.26 -9.36
C GLY A 145 4.14 26.63 -9.99
N GLU A 146 3.64 27.57 -9.19
CA GLU A 146 3.22 28.91 -9.61
C GLU A 146 4.31 29.98 -9.41
N PHE A 147 5.30 29.70 -8.55
CA PHE A 147 6.48 30.55 -8.35
C PHE A 147 7.70 29.70 -7.94
N ASN A 148 8.92 30.16 -8.23
CA ASN A 148 10.14 29.47 -7.79
C ASN A 148 10.52 29.88 -6.36
N LEU A 149 10.61 28.91 -5.44
CA LEU A 149 10.92 29.13 -4.03
C LEU A 149 12.32 29.75 -3.81
N ALA A 150 13.30 29.41 -4.65
CA ALA A 150 14.64 29.98 -4.61
C ALA A 150 14.68 31.47 -5.00
N SER A 151 13.58 32.03 -5.53
CA SER A 151 13.45 33.48 -5.70
C SER A 151 13.25 34.25 -4.39
N LEU A 152 12.93 33.55 -3.29
CA LEU A 152 12.72 34.14 -1.96
C LEU A 152 13.94 34.00 -1.04
N SER A 153 14.70 32.91 -1.13
CA SER A 153 15.91 32.70 -0.31
C SER A 153 16.98 33.78 -0.53
N ASN A 154 17.07 34.30 -1.76
CA ASN A 154 17.94 35.42 -2.15
C ASN A 154 17.57 36.77 -1.52
N GLN A 155 16.53 36.87 -0.70
CA GLN A 155 15.94 38.14 -0.24
C GLN A 155 16.07 38.43 1.27
N ASN A 156 16.85 37.63 2.02
CA ASN A 156 17.00 37.76 3.48
C ASN A 156 15.64 37.82 4.21
N ILE A 157 14.83 36.76 4.08
CA ILE A 157 13.49 36.72 4.68
C ILE A 157 13.58 36.88 6.22
N HIS A 158 13.13 38.04 6.72
CA HIS A 158 13.14 38.35 8.14
C HIS A 158 11.93 37.73 8.86
N VAL A 159 12.07 36.48 9.28
CA VAL A 159 11.09 35.78 10.14
C VAL A 159 11.62 35.71 11.57
N GLU A 160 10.76 35.97 12.56
CA GLU A 160 11.03 35.69 13.97
C GLU A 160 10.98 34.17 14.20
N ASP A 161 12.12 33.48 14.13
CA ASP A 161 12.23 32.02 14.30
C ASP A 161 12.15 31.60 15.78
N VAL A 162 11.05 31.96 16.44
CA VAL A 162 10.79 31.73 17.87
C VAL A 162 9.39 31.13 18.04
N CYS A 163 9.28 30.09 18.87
CA CYS A 163 8.00 29.49 19.23
C CYS A 163 7.56 29.99 20.62
N LYS A 164 6.44 30.71 20.66
CA LYS A 164 5.79 31.16 21.89
C LYS A 164 5.13 29.96 22.56
N ASP A 165 5.29 29.85 23.88
CA ASP A 165 4.73 28.76 24.70
C ASP A 165 5.12 27.34 24.22
N TYR A 166 6.35 27.18 23.70
CA TYR A 166 6.88 25.95 23.11
C TYR A 166 6.61 24.68 23.94
N ASP A 167 6.99 24.66 25.22
CA ASP A 167 6.82 23.49 26.08
C ASP A 167 5.34 23.13 26.29
N ILE A 168 4.46 24.14 26.34
CA ILE A 168 3.01 23.96 26.47
C ILE A 168 2.43 23.38 25.17
N LYS A 169 2.87 23.88 24.01
CA LYS A 169 2.47 23.35 22.70
C LYS A 169 2.95 21.92 22.48
N VAL A 170 4.19 21.59 22.85
CA VAL A 170 4.74 20.21 22.80
C VAL A 170 3.98 19.30 23.76
N LEU A 171 3.69 19.73 24.99
CA LEU A 171 2.90 18.97 25.94
C LEU A 171 1.47 18.72 25.43
N LYS A 172 0.80 19.75 24.90
CA LYS A 172 -0.53 19.63 24.29
C LYS A 172 -0.53 18.69 23.08
N ASN A 173 0.51 18.73 22.26
CA ASN A 173 0.69 17.83 21.13
C ASN A 173 0.89 16.36 21.57
N ASN A 174 1.67 16.12 22.62
CA ASN A 174 1.84 14.79 23.23
C ASN A 174 0.51 14.27 23.83
N LYS A 175 -0.22 15.10 24.57
CA LYS A 175 -1.56 14.78 25.14
C LYS A 175 -2.57 14.41 24.05
N LEU A 176 -2.58 15.15 22.94
CA LEU A 176 -3.47 14.87 21.81
C LEU A 176 -3.27 13.47 21.22
N ASN A 177 -2.04 12.96 21.12
CA ASN A 177 -1.78 11.59 20.66
C ASN A 177 -2.38 10.52 21.61
N VAL A 178 -2.37 10.78 22.92
CA VAL A 178 -2.99 9.89 23.93
C VAL A 178 -4.51 9.94 23.84
N ILE A 179 -5.12 11.13 23.77
CA ILE A 179 -6.58 11.31 23.67
C ILE A 179 -7.14 10.77 22.35
N LYS A 180 -6.45 11.01 21.23
CA LYS A 180 -6.79 10.41 19.94
C LYS A 180 -6.69 8.89 20.02
N GLY A 181 -5.70 8.35 20.72
CA GLY A 181 -5.58 6.93 21.04
C GLY A 181 -6.76 6.41 21.87
N PHE A 182 -7.18 7.12 22.91
CA PHE A 182 -8.35 6.80 23.74
C PHE A 182 -9.64 6.71 22.90
N MET A 183 -9.94 7.72 22.07
CA MET A 183 -11.13 7.74 21.20
C MET A 183 -11.13 6.58 20.20
N TRP A 184 -10.02 6.34 19.52
CA TRP A 184 -9.90 5.25 18.55
C TRP A 184 -9.96 3.87 19.21
N GLY A 185 -9.37 3.72 20.40
CA GLY A 185 -9.47 2.51 21.22
C GLY A 185 -10.90 2.22 21.67
N TYR A 186 -11.64 3.25 22.09
CA TYR A 186 -13.07 3.14 22.43
C TYR A 186 -13.90 2.73 21.21
N TYR A 187 -13.70 3.36 20.05
CA TYR A 187 -14.40 3.03 18.80
C TYR A 187 -14.12 1.60 18.33
N LEU A 188 -12.85 1.16 18.39
CA LEU A 188 -12.47 -0.23 18.15
C LEU A 188 -13.20 -1.18 19.11
N GLY A 189 -13.29 -0.83 20.40
CA GLY A 189 -14.05 -1.62 21.37
C GLY A 189 -15.54 -1.68 21.06
N ILE A 190 -16.19 -0.57 20.71
CA ILE A 190 -17.58 -0.57 20.23
C ILE A 190 -17.76 -1.49 19.00
N SER A 191 -16.80 -1.49 18.07
CA SER A 191 -16.84 -2.37 16.88
C SER A 191 -16.67 -3.87 17.20
N LYS A 192 -16.10 -4.20 18.37
CA LYS A 192 -15.93 -5.57 18.87
C LYS A 192 -17.08 -6.00 19.78
N SER A 193 -17.71 -5.05 20.48
CA SER A 193 -18.79 -5.27 21.44
C SER A 193 -20.01 -5.98 20.84
N VAL A 194 -20.68 -6.77 21.69
CA VAL A 194 -21.83 -7.63 21.36
C VAL A 194 -22.82 -7.70 22.53
N SER A 195 -24.01 -8.22 22.32
CA SER A 195 -24.92 -8.51 23.44
C SER A 195 -24.35 -9.61 24.36
N SER A 196 -24.72 -9.60 25.64
CA SER A 196 -24.24 -10.61 26.62
C SER A 196 -24.61 -12.04 26.23
N ASN A 197 -25.71 -12.23 25.49
CA ASN A 197 -26.05 -13.52 24.89
C ASN A 197 -25.03 -13.94 23.83
N SER A 198 -24.74 -13.04 22.87
CA SER A 198 -23.74 -13.26 21.82
C SER A 198 -22.33 -13.52 22.37
N ALA A 199 -21.95 -12.86 23.47
CA ALA A 199 -20.70 -13.15 24.18
C ALA A 199 -20.67 -14.59 24.74
N SER A 200 -21.75 -15.04 25.38
CA SER A 200 -21.88 -16.45 25.80
C SER A 200 -21.83 -17.43 24.63
N LEU A 201 -22.46 -17.11 23.48
CA LEU A 201 -22.40 -17.95 22.28
C LEU A 201 -20.97 -18.10 21.75
N LEU A 202 -20.14 -17.06 21.80
CA LEU A 202 -18.72 -17.13 21.43
C LEU A 202 -17.94 -18.09 22.35
N LYS A 203 -18.06 -17.92 23.67
CA LYS A 203 -17.40 -18.78 24.67
C LYS A 203 -17.81 -20.25 24.51
N ILE A 204 -19.11 -20.51 24.33
CA ILE A 204 -19.65 -21.86 24.08
C ILE A 204 -19.15 -22.43 22.74
N GLN A 205 -19.17 -21.65 21.67
CA GLN A 205 -18.68 -22.09 20.35
C GLN A 205 -17.18 -22.39 20.38
N LYS A 206 -16.37 -21.61 21.10
CA LYS A 206 -14.94 -21.87 21.27
C LYS A 206 -14.71 -23.16 22.06
N ARG A 207 -15.41 -23.36 23.18
CA ARG A 207 -15.30 -24.60 23.96
C ARG A 207 -15.71 -25.85 23.15
N ILE A 208 -16.77 -25.76 22.34
CA ILE A 208 -17.16 -26.82 21.39
C ILE A 208 -16.04 -27.07 20.36
N TYR A 209 -15.43 -26.02 19.81
CA TYR A 209 -14.31 -26.15 18.87
C TYR A 209 -13.12 -26.91 19.50
N ASP A 210 -12.74 -26.57 20.73
CA ASP A 210 -11.61 -27.20 21.44
C ASP A 210 -11.85 -28.69 21.72
N ILE A 211 -13.07 -29.06 22.12
CA ILE A 211 -13.44 -30.46 22.33
C ILE A 211 -13.40 -31.21 20.99
N VAL A 212 -13.96 -30.65 19.92
CA VAL A 212 -13.97 -31.30 18.59
C VAL A 212 -12.56 -31.44 18.00
N ALA A 213 -11.69 -30.45 18.20
CA ALA A 213 -10.28 -30.53 17.83
C ALA A 213 -9.55 -31.63 18.62
N THR A 214 -9.82 -31.75 19.92
CA THR A 214 -9.27 -32.81 20.79
C THR A 214 -9.73 -34.20 20.34
N LEU A 215 -11.02 -34.37 20.04
CA LEU A 215 -11.58 -35.62 19.52
C LEU A 215 -10.95 -36.00 18.17
N LYS A 216 -10.77 -35.03 17.25
CA LYS A 216 -10.12 -35.25 15.95
C LYS A 216 -8.66 -35.71 16.11
N ASN A 217 -7.90 -35.06 16.99
CA ASN A 217 -6.50 -35.42 17.26
C ASN A 217 -6.36 -36.83 17.87
N ASN A 218 -7.35 -37.28 18.64
CA ASN A 218 -7.43 -38.64 19.20
C ASN A 218 -8.10 -39.66 18.25
N GLY A 219 -8.12 -39.40 16.93
CA GLY A 219 -8.65 -40.34 15.92
C GLY A 219 -10.16 -40.56 16.01
N GLY A 220 -10.91 -39.61 16.59
CA GLY A 220 -12.35 -39.72 16.84
C GLY A 220 -12.74 -40.39 18.16
N ILE A 221 -11.78 -40.92 18.92
CA ILE A 221 -12.03 -41.63 20.18
C ILE A 221 -11.97 -40.66 21.36
N GLY A 222 -13.12 -40.42 21.99
CA GLY A 222 -13.27 -39.52 23.14
C GLY A 222 -13.49 -40.21 24.47
N ASN A 223 -13.13 -39.52 25.56
CA ASN A 223 -13.68 -39.78 26.89
C ASN A 223 -15.20 -39.49 26.89
N SER A 224 -16.00 -40.29 27.59
CA SER A 224 -17.45 -40.10 27.72
C SER A 224 -17.82 -38.72 28.27
N SER A 225 -16.97 -38.13 29.10
CA SER A 225 -17.14 -36.76 29.62
C SER A 225 -17.22 -35.70 28.51
N PHE A 226 -16.45 -35.82 27.43
CA PHE A 226 -16.49 -34.85 26.32
C PHE A 226 -17.83 -34.87 25.59
N TYR A 227 -18.41 -36.05 25.35
CA TYR A 227 -19.72 -36.15 24.70
C TYR A 227 -20.85 -35.63 25.61
N GLN A 228 -20.75 -35.85 26.92
CA GLN A 228 -21.66 -35.25 27.91
C GLN A 228 -21.55 -33.72 27.96
N GLU A 229 -20.33 -33.19 27.95
CA GLU A 229 -20.06 -31.75 27.91
C GLU A 229 -20.57 -31.12 26.61
N LEU A 230 -20.41 -31.79 25.47
CA LEU A 230 -20.96 -31.35 24.18
C LEU A 230 -22.49 -31.26 24.18
N GLU A 231 -23.21 -32.22 24.79
CA GLU A 231 -24.67 -32.09 24.95
C GLU A 231 -25.08 -30.99 25.92
N GLN A 232 -24.28 -30.70 26.96
CA GLN A 232 -24.53 -29.57 27.85
C GLN A 232 -24.36 -28.24 27.09
N LEU A 233 -23.25 -28.08 26.36
CA LEU A 233 -22.92 -26.89 25.56
C LEU A 233 -23.94 -26.64 24.42
N ASP A 234 -24.41 -27.68 23.72
CA ASP A 234 -25.47 -27.55 22.69
C ASP A 234 -26.80 -27.04 23.29
N ASN A 235 -27.15 -27.51 24.49
CA ASN A 235 -28.33 -27.03 25.22
C ASN A 235 -28.15 -25.61 25.77
N GLU A 236 -26.95 -25.21 26.18
CA GLU A 236 -26.65 -23.85 26.62
C GLU A 236 -26.61 -22.85 25.46
N PHE A 237 -26.04 -23.23 24.31
CA PHE A 237 -26.10 -22.46 23.07
C PHE A 237 -27.56 -22.14 22.71
N ARG A 238 -28.46 -23.13 22.80
CA ARG A 238 -29.90 -22.94 22.59
C ARG A 238 -30.56 -21.94 23.55
N ARG A 239 -30.07 -21.82 24.78
CA ARG A 239 -30.63 -20.87 25.78
C ARG A 239 -30.23 -19.43 25.48
N HIS A 240 -29.02 -19.22 24.95
CA HIS A 240 -28.50 -17.90 24.61
C HIS A 240 -28.81 -17.45 23.17
N ASP A 241 -29.19 -18.35 22.27
CA ASP A 241 -29.51 -18.03 20.86
C ASP A 241 -30.60 -16.94 20.72
N PRO A 242 -30.25 -15.73 20.23
CA PRO A 242 -31.22 -14.64 20.08
C PRO A 242 -32.29 -14.96 19.02
N SER A 243 -32.00 -15.82 18.04
CA SER A 243 -32.99 -16.24 17.03
C SER A 243 -34.08 -17.11 17.64
N THR A 244 -33.73 -18.05 18.51
CA THR A 244 -34.69 -18.87 19.29
C THR A 244 -35.56 -17.98 20.17
N ARG A 245 -34.97 -16.99 20.86
CA ARG A 245 -35.74 -16.02 21.66
C ARG A 245 -36.69 -15.17 20.81
N LYS A 246 -36.19 -14.55 19.74
CA LYS A 246 -36.98 -13.75 18.79
C LYS A 246 -38.08 -14.56 18.12
N CYS A 247 -37.81 -15.83 17.77
CA CYS A 247 -38.82 -16.74 17.26
C CYS A 247 -39.93 -17.00 18.27
N LYS A 248 -39.62 -17.18 19.55
CA LYS A 248 -40.63 -17.34 20.60
C LYS A 248 -41.46 -16.07 20.75
N GLU A 249 -40.83 -14.91 20.85
CA GLU A 249 -41.51 -13.62 20.99
C GLU A 249 -42.44 -13.32 19.79
N MET A 250 -42.00 -13.62 18.56
CA MET A 250 -42.84 -13.53 17.36
C MET A 250 -43.97 -14.58 17.32
N TRP A 251 -43.72 -15.81 17.77
CA TRP A 251 -44.73 -16.88 17.83
C TRP A 251 -45.81 -16.56 18.86
N ASP A 252 -45.43 -16.23 20.08
CA ASP A 252 -46.37 -15.90 21.16
C ASP A 252 -47.19 -14.64 20.81
N LYS A 253 -46.58 -13.64 20.15
CA LYS A 253 -47.33 -12.52 19.54
C LYS A 253 -48.32 -13.00 18.46
N THR A 254 -47.88 -13.82 17.51
CA THR A 254 -48.77 -14.34 16.43
C THR A 254 -49.98 -15.06 17.00
N LEU A 255 -49.82 -15.82 18.09
CA LEU A 255 -50.92 -16.48 18.77
C LEU A 255 -51.84 -15.50 19.50
N SER A 256 -51.29 -14.46 20.13
CA SER A 256 -52.07 -13.38 20.73
C SER A 256 -52.89 -12.60 19.70
N ASP A 257 -52.28 -12.22 18.57
CA ASP A 257 -52.93 -11.49 17.48
C ASP A 257 -54.05 -12.31 16.79
N LEU A 258 -53.95 -13.65 16.84
CA LEU A 258 -54.97 -14.59 16.37
C LEU A 258 -55.95 -15.07 17.46
N ALA A 259 -55.81 -14.59 18.71
CA ALA A 259 -56.55 -15.04 19.89
C ALA A 259 -56.51 -16.57 20.16
N ILE A 260 -55.42 -17.25 19.78
CA ILE A 260 -55.24 -18.71 19.94
C ILE A 260 -54.54 -19.00 21.28
N PRO A 261 -55.16 -19.77 22.21
CA PRO A 261 -54.48 -20.19 23.43
C PRO A 261 -53.29 -21.12 23.13
N SER A 262 -52.08 -20.66 23.45
CA SER A 262 -50.83 -21.37 23.13
C SER A 262 -50.79 -22.81 23.67
N GLU A 263 -51.36 -23.06 24.85
CA GLU A 263 -51.40 -24.40 25.43
C GLU A 263 -52.35 -25.35 24.68
N ALA A 264 -53.50 -24.84 24.19
CA ALA A 264 -54.43 -25.63 23.38
C ALA A 264 -53.82 -25.97 22.01
N LEU A 265 -53.14 -25.01 21.37
CA LEU A 265 -52.45 -25.27 20.11
C LEU A 265 -51.28 -26.25 20.28
N ASN A 266 -50.44 -26.12 21.31
CA ASN A 266 -49.34 -27.08 21.51
C ASN A 266 -49.89 -28.50 21.73
N LYS A 267 -50.98 -28.68 22.47
CA LYS A 267 -51.67 -30.00 22.62
C LYS A 267 -52.21 -30.54 21.29
N LEU A 268 -52.82 -29.69 20.46
CA LEU A 268 -53.25 -30.08 19.11
C LEU A 268 -52.06 -30.54 18.24
N LEU A 269 -50.96 -29.78 18.25
CA LEU A 269 -49.78 -30.08 17.44
C LEU A 269 -48.99 -31.31 17.92
N GLU A 270 -49.16 -31.72 19.17
CA GLU A 270 -48.63 -32.98 19.71
C GLU A 270 -49.48 -34.19 19.28
N LEU A 271 -50.81 -34.05 19.21
CA LEU A 271 -51.71 -35.11 18.76
C LEU A 271 -51.51 -35.53 17.30
N TYR A 272 -50.92 -34.67 16.47
CA TYR A 272 -50.64 -34.92 15.05
C TYR A 272 -49.14 -34.97 14.69
N ASP A 273 -48.22 -34.87 15.68
CA ASP A 273 -46.75 -34.74 15.52
C ASP A 273 -46.24 -33.53 14.66
N GLU A 274 -47.15 -32.74 14.09
CA GLU A 274 -46.88 -31.54 13.28
C GLU A 274 -46.16 -30.39 14.04
N LYS A 275 -46.00 -30.50 15.37
CA LYS A 275 -45.33 -29.50 16.24
C LYS A 275 -43.97 -29.04 15.72
N ASN A 276 -43.16 -29.94 15.18
CA ASN A 276 -41.83 -29.61 14.65
C ASN A 276 -41.91 -29.01 13.24
N VAL A 277 -42.82 -29.51 12.40
CA VAL A 277 -43.02 -29.06 11.01
C VAL A 277 -43.54 -27.62 10.98
N ILE A 278 -44.56 -27.31 11.78
CA ILE A 278 -45.16 -25.96 11.81
C ILE A 278 -44.20 -24.94 12.41
N LYS A 279 -43.45 -25.27 13.48
CA LYS A 279 -42.44 -24.36 14.04
C LYS A 279 -41.30 -24.10 13.05
N THR A 280 -40.80 -25.13 12.36
CA THR A 280 -39.80 -24.99 11.30
C THR A 280 -40.32 -24.14 10.13
N THR A 281 -41.60 -24.28 9.77
CA THR A 281 -42.24 -23.51 8.69
C THR A 281 -42.44 -22.05 9.09
N PHE A 282 -42.82 -21.78 10.35
CA PHE A 282 -42.94 -20.44 10.91
C PHE A 282 -41.59 -19.70 10.91
N ILE A 283 -40.53 -20.36 11.37
CA ILE A 283 -39.15 -19.85 11.36
C ILE A 283 -38.75 -19.43 9.93
N LYS A 284 -38.91 -20.34 8.95
CA LYS A 284 -38.60 -20.08 7.55
C LYS A 284 -39.43 -18.93 6.94
N LYS A 285 -40.73 -18.88 7.20
CA LYS A 285 -41.63 -17.81 6.69
C LYS A 285 -41.29 -16.42 7.26
N ASN A 286 -40.75 -16.35 8.48
CA ASN A 286 -40.32 -15.12 9.12
C ASN A 286 -38.85 -14.73 8.83
N GLY A 287 -38.17 -15.44 7.91
CA GLY A 287 -36.77 -15.19 7.57
C GLY A 287 -35.76 -15.49 8.68
N LEU A 288 -36.19 -16.13 9.76
CA LEU A 288 -35.31 -16.47 10.88
C LEU A 288 -34.43 -17.67 10.53
N ARG A 289 -33.16 -17.61 10.92
CA ARG A 289 -32.25 -18.76 10.90
C ARG A 289 -32.23 -19.41 12.28
N THR A 290 -32.16 -20.74 12.31
CA THR A 290 -31.83 -21.51 13.52
C THR A 290 -30.48 -22.17 13.33
N PHE A 291 -29.71 -22.28 14.42
CA PHE A 291 -28.62 -23.25 14.46
C PHE A 291 -29.16 -24.68 14.36
N VAL A 292 -28.35 -25.59 13.81
CA VAL A 292 -28.66 -27.02 13.72
C VAL A 292 -27.97 -27.71 14.89
N SER A 293 -28.72 -28.46 15.70
CA SER A 293 -28.20 -29.00 16.96
C SER A 293 -27.29 -30.21 16.77
N LEU A 294 -26.46 -30.49 17.78
CA LEU A 294 -25.56 -31.64 17.83
C LEU A 294 -26.29 -32.96 17.51
N ARG A 295 -27.52 -33.11 18.03
CA ARG A 295 -28.37 -34.29 17.80
C ARG A 295 -28.84 -34.45 16.35
N GLN A 296 -28.86 -33.40 15.54
CA GLN A 296 -29.25 -33.45 14.12
C GLN A 296 -28.08 -33.82 13.21
N PHE A 297 -26.84 -33.50 13.58
CA PHE A 297 -25.62 -33.99 12.91
C PHE A 297 -25.23 -35.39 13.36
N GLY A 298 -25.35 -35.67 14.66
CA GLY A 298 -24.80 -36.86 15.31
C GLY A 298 -23.28 -36.81 15.46
N TYR A 299 -22.76 -37.58 16.41
CA TYR A 299 -21.33 -37.59 16.76
C TYR A 299 -20.39 -37.96 15.58
N TYR A 300 -20.88 -38.70 14.59
CA TYR A 300 -20.12 -39.04 13.38
C TYR A 300 -19.85 -37.84 12.45
N ASN A 301 -20.67 -36.79 12.51
CA ASN A 301 -20.55 -35.58 11.67
C ASN A 301 -20.12 -34.34 12.49
N ILE A 302 -19.44 -34.55 13.61
CA ILE A 302 -19.21 -33.49 14.62
C ILE A 302 -18.34 -32.33 14.11
N GLU A 303 -17.49 -32.54 13.11
CA GLU A 303 -16.78 -31.44 12.43
C GLU A 303 -17.73 -30.55 11.61
N ALA A 304 -18.73 -31.11 10.94
CA ALA A 304 -19.74 -30.35 10.22
C ALA A 304 -20.67 -29.57 11.18
N TYR A 305 -20.96 -30.14 12.36
CA TYR A 305 -21.62 -29.41 13.45
C TYR A 305 -20.79 -28.19 13.91
N ARG A 306 -19.51 -28.39 14.26
CA ARG A 306 -18.57 -27.33 14.64
C ARG A 306 -18.54 -26.20 13.62
N ASP A 307 -18.41 -26.54 12.34
CA ASP A 307 -18.26 -25.54 11.28
C ASP A 307 -19.57 -24.83 10.95
N SER A 308 -20.71 -25.53 11.05
CA SER A 308 -22.06 -24.93 10.99
C SER A 308 -22.29 -23.95 12.15
N LEU A 309 -21.93 -24.35 13.38
CA LEU A 309 -22.07 -23.52 14.58
C LEU A 309 -21.18 -22.28 14.53
N LYS A 310 -19.93 -22.42 14.08
CA LYS A 310 -19.00 -21.31 13.85
C LYS A 310 -19.55 -20.32 12.82
N SER A 311 -20.07 -20.82 11.69
CA SER A 311 -20.68 -19.99 10.65
C SER A 311 -21.92 -19.23 11.16
N TYR A 312 -22.81 -19.90 11.88
CA TYR A 312 -24.01 -19.31 12.48
C TYR A 312 -23.67 -18.23 13.52
N THR A 313 -22.77 -18.55 14.46
CA THR A 313 -22.28 -17.60 15.47
C THR A 313 -21.64 -16.38 14.79
N SER A 314 -20.76 -16.60 13.81
CA SER A 314 -20.10 -15.53 13.05
C SER A 314 -21.06 -14.59 12.31
N GLN A 315 -22.29 -15.03 12.00
CA GLN A 315 -23.32 -14.14 11.47
C GLN A 315 -23.92 -13.27 12.57
N ILE A 316 -24.36 -13.88 13.70
CA ILE A 316 -24.95 -13.16 14.83
C ILE A 316 -24.01 -12.09 15.37
N ILE A 317 -22.73 -12.42 15.56
CA ILE A 317 -21.71 -11.47 16.04
C ILE A 317 -21.58 -10.26 15.11
N LYS A 318 -21.61 -10.47 13.78
CA LYS A 318 -21.57 -9.36 12.80
C LYS A 318 -22.84 -8.52 12.77
N GLU A 319 -24.00 -9.10 13.09
CA GLU A 319 -25.27 -8.37 13.21
C GLU A 319 -25.29 -7.50 14.48
N ASP A 320 -24.86 -8.04 15.63
CA ASP A 320 -24.69 -7.30 16.88
C ASP A 320 -23.65 -6.16 16.75
N GLN A 321 -22.45 -6.45 16.23
CA GLN A 321 -21.38 -5.45 16.05
C GLN A 321 -21.79 -4.31 15.11
N ARG A 322 -22.50 -4.62 14.01
CA ARG A 322 -23.09 -3.59 13.13
C ARG A 322 -24.08 -2.71 13.88
N LYS A 323 -24.90 -3.30 14.76
CA LYS A 323 -25.83 -2.54 15.59
C LYS A 323 -25.08 -1.59 16.53
N GLN A 324 -24.10 -2.09 17.29
CA GLN A 324 -23.28 -1.28 18.21
C GLN A 324 -22.63 -0.08 17.49
N VAL A 325 -22.05 -0.32 16.31
CA VAL A 325 -21.45 0.74 15.48
C VAL A 325 -22.49 1.73 14.93
N SER A 326 -23.70 1.28 14.59
CA SER A 326 -24.77 2.17 14.10
C SER A 326 -25.38 3.07 15.18
N GLU A 327 -25.24 2.69 16.45
CA GLU A 327 -25.70 3.46 17.61
C GLU A 327 -24.59 4.39 18.17
N PHE A 328 -23.37 4.35 17.60
CA PHE A 328 -22.23 5.15 18.03
C PHE A 328 -22.25 6.58 17.46
N ASN A 329 -22.26 7.58 18.35
CA ASN A 329 -22.07 8.98 18.01
C ASN A 329 -20.92 9.57 18.85
N VAL A 330 -19.92 10.15 18.19
CA VAL A 330 -18.70 10.66 18.83
C VAL A 330 -19.02 11.84 19.76
N THR A 331 -19.77 12.82 19.26
CA THR A 331 -20.09 14.08 19.96
C THR A 331 -20.96 13.88 21.21
N SER A 332 -21.77 12.82 21.26
CA SER A 332 -22.52 12.43 22.48
C SER A 332 -21.82 11.35 23.31
N THR A 333 -20.66 10.86 22.90
CA THR A 333 -19.86 9.87 23.67
C THR A 333 -18.77 10.55 24.48
N PHE A 334 -18.07 11.53 23.92
CA PHE A 334 -16.88 12.13 24.53
C PHE A 334 -17.11 13.58 24.96
N ASP A 335 -16.62 13.90 26.15
CA ASP A 335 -16.39 15.26 26.61
C ASP A 335 -14.87 15.51 26.56
N LEU A 336 -14.45 16.65 26.02
CA LEU A 336 -13.05 16.94 25.69
C LEU A 336 -12.66 18.33 26.18
N ASP A 337 -11.68 18.40 27.07
CA ASP A 337 -11.16 19.68 27.53
C ASP A 337 -10.44 20.42 26.38
N PRO A 338 -10.74 21.71 26.11
CA PRO A 338 -10.07 22.50 25.07
C PRO A 338 -8.54 22.62 25.22
N SER A 339 -7.99 22.39 26.42
CA SER A 339 -6.55 22.29 26.67
C SER A 339 -5.93 20.97 26.22
N TYR A 340 -6.75 19.93 26.02
CA TYR A 340 -6.41 18.51 25.95
C TYR A 340 -5.87 17.91 27.27
N ASP A 341 -6.15 18.51 28.42
CA ASP A 341 -5.76 17.97 29.73
C ASP A 341 -6.54 16.69 30.10
N THR A 342 -7.81 16.59 29.71
CA THR A 342 -8.61 15.37 29.87
C THR A 342 -9.50 15.08 28.65
N CYS A 343 -9.85 13.81 28.48
CA CYS A 343 -10.99 13.38 27.67
C CYS A 343 -11.82 12.39 28.49
N MET A 344 -13.08 12.71 28.72
CA MET A 344 -14.02 11.91 29.51
C MET A 344 -15.11 11.33 28.61
N LEU A 345 -15.91 10.43 29.15
CA LEU A 345 -17.15 9.99 28.53
C LEU A 345 -18.32 10.87 29.01
N ALA A 346 -19.09 11.42 28.09
CA ALA A 346 -20.12 12.46 28.34
C ALA A 346 -21.45 11.93 28.92
N LYS A 347 -21.61 10.61 29.07
CA LYS A 347 -22.89 9.99 29.46
C LYS A 347 -23.09 10.00 30.97
N GLU A 348 -24.16 10.64 31.43
CA GLU A 348 -24.51 10.75 32.87
C GLU A 348 -25.11 9.45 33.44
N ASP A 349 -24.28 8.42 33.60
CA ASP A 349 -24.65 7.18 34.30
C ASP A 349 -23.57 6.68 35.27
N GLN A 350 -23.92 5.77 36.17
CA GLN A 350 -23.04 5.29 37.24
C GLN A 350 -21.82 4.50 36.75
N GLU A 351 -21.94 3.77 35.64
CA GLU A 351 -20.86 2.98 35.03
C GLU A 351 -19.86 3.91 34.33
N THR A 352 -20.39 4.88 33.58
CA THR A 352 -19.61 5.93 32.91
C THR A 352 -18.91 6.86 33.91
N MET A 353 -19.61 7.33 34.95
CA MET A 353 -19.04 8.13 36.05
C MET A 353 -17.90 7.39 36.74
N LEU A 354 -18.06 6.08 36.98
CA LEU A 354 -17.05 5.25 37.59
C LEU A 354 -15.82 5.11 36.69
N PHE A 355 -16.01 4.88 35.38
CA PHE A 355 -14.93 4.83 34.40
C PHE A 355 -14.17 6.15 34.31
N ASN A 356 -14.88 7.29 34.25
CA ASN A 356 -14.29 8.63 34.21
C ASN A 356 -13.34 8.86 35.40
N LYS A 357 -13.74 8.49 36.63
CA LYS A 357 -12.85 8.56 37.81
C LYS A 357 -11.61 7.67 37.70
N PHE A 358 -11.71 6.51 37.05
CA PHE A 358 -10.56 5.64 36.82
C PHE A 358 -9.61 6.18 35.75
N ILE A 359 -10.10 6.62 34.59
CA ILE A 359 -9.23 7.18 33.53
C ILE A 359 -8.57 8.50 33.96
N ASP A 360 -9.25 9.30 34.79
CA ASP A 360 -8.65 10.47 35.44
C ASP A 360 -7.43 10.07 36.28
N THR A 361 -7.60 9.10 37.17
CA THR A 361 -6.56 8.63 38.10
C THR A 361 -5.46 7.79 37.44
N ILE A 362 -5.72 7.17 36.27
CA ILE A 362 -4.78 6.27 35.59
C ILE A 362 -4.07 6.96 34.42
N LEU A 363 -4.77 7.77 33.62
CA LEU A 363 -4.27 8.31 32.34
C LEU A 363 -3.99 9.81 32.36
N TRP A 364 -4.90 10.62 32.94
CA TRP A 364 -4.85 12.09 32.79
C TRP A 364 -4.03 12.76 33.90
N HIS A 365 -4.33 12.44 35.15
CA HIS A 365 -3.63 12.93 36.34
C HIS A 365 -2.75 11.84 37.01
N GLY A 366 -2.75 10.63 36.46
CA GLY A 366 -1.92 9.50 36.90
C GLY A 366 -0.60 9.37 36.13
N THR A 367 0.20 8.39 36.51
CA THR A 367 1.30 7.89 35.67
C THR A 367 0.73 6.89 34.66
N ALA A 368 0.34 7.39 33.49
CA ALA A 368 -0.18 6.56 32.39
C ALA A 368 0.77 5.38 32.09
N PRO A 369 0.32 4.12 32.19
CA PRO A 369 1.14 2.98 31.84
C PRO A 369 1.56 3.01 30.36
N THR A 370 2.74 2.47 30.07
CA THR A 370 3.14 2.07 28.71
C THR A 370 2.97 0.56 28.53
N PRO A 371 2.86 0.04 27.28
CA PRO A 371 2.80 -1.40 27.02
C PRO A 371 3.96 -2.20 27.64
N ASP A 372 5.15 -1.58 27.74
CA ASP A 372 6.32 -2.23 28.34
C ASP A 372 6.22 -2.26 29.88
N THR A 373 5.74 -1.18 30.53
CA THR A 373 5.49 -1.21 31.98
C THR A 373 4.36 -2.18 32.36
N LEU A 374 3.32 -2.34 31.52
CA LEU A 374 2.28 -3.35 31.71
C LEU A 374 2.82 -4.78 31.57
N ARG A 375 3.96 -4.96 30.89
CA ARG A 375 4.66 -6.25 30.75
C ARG A 375 5.67 -6.50 31.87
N THR A 376 6.38 -5.48 32.35
CA THR A 376 7.49 -5.61 33.32
C THR A 376 7.12 -5.31 34.76
N ASP A 377 6.19 -4.39 35.03
CA ASP A 377 5.82 -3.94 36.39
C ASP A 377 4.32 -4.06 36.70
N ARG A 378 3.69 -5.08 36.11
CA ARG A 378 2.25 -5.37 36.22
C ARG A 378 1.73 -5.43 37.66
N PHE A 379 2.54 -5.91 38.62
CA PHE A 379 2.13 -6.04 40.02
C PHE A 379 2.00 -4.67 40.73
N ASN A 380 2.88 -3.72 40.43
CA ASN A 380 2.76 -2.36 40.95
C ASN A 380 1.58 -1.65 40.30
N ILE A 381 1.38 -1.78 38.99
CA ILE A 381 0.22 -1.22 38.28
C ILE A 381 -1.09 -1.79 38.85
N ALA A 382 -1.21 -3.11 39.01
CA ALA A 382 -2.38 -3.74 39.64
C ALA A 382 -2.60 -3.25 41.09
N THR A 383 -1.52 -2.97 41.82
CA THR A 383 -1.58 -2.41 43.18
C THR A 383 -2.03 -0.95 43.17
N GLN A 384 -1.53 -0.12 42.26
CA GLN A 384 -1.94 1.28 42.09
C GLN A 384 -3.42 1.37 41.69
N ILE A 385 -3.87 0.61 40.69
CA ILE A 385 -5.29 0.55 40.28
C ILE A 385 -6.19 0.10 41.44
N THR A 386 -5.72 -0.80 42.31
CA THR A 386 -6.46 -1.23 43.51
C THR A 386 -6.54 -0.13 44.59
N VAL A 387 -5.49 0.67 44.76
CA VAL A 387 -5.52 1.85 45.65
C VAL A 387 -6.44 2.92 45.08
N SER A 388 -6.40 3.17 43.76
CA SER A 388 -7.34 4.05 43.07
C SER A 388 -8.78 3.58 43.24
N ALA A 389 -9.06 2.28 43.07
CA ALA A 389 -10.37 1.69 43.29
C ALA A 389 -10.88 1.93 44.72
N LYS A 390 -10.06 1.70 45.75
CA LYS A 390 -10.40 2.04 47.14
C LYS A 390 -10.79 3.51 47.29
N ASN A 391 -9.91 4.41 46.85
CA ASN A 391 -10.12 5.85 47.01
C ASN A 391 -11.37 6.34 46.25
N ILE A 392 -11.63 5.78 45.07
CA ILE A 392 -12.82 6.06 44.26
C ILE A 392 -14.09 5.59 44.98
N TRP A 393 -14.13 4.36 45.50
CA TRP A 393 -15.25 3.83 46.30
C TRP A 393 -15.54 4.72 47.51
N GLU A 394 -14.51 5.04 48.29
CA GLU A 394 -14.64 5.90 49.47
C GLU A 394 -15.09 7.32 49.09
N SER A 395 -14.64 7.89 47.96
CA SER A 395 -15.12 9.19 47.43
C SER A 395 -16.59 9.19 46.98
N LEU A 396 -17.14 8.02 46.66
CA LEU A 396 -18.54 7.82 46.26
C LEU A 396 -19.43 7.45 47.46
N ASN A 397 -18.89 7.44 48.69
CA ASN A 397 -19.53 6.93 49.90
C ASN A 397 -19.96 5.44 49.79
N TRP A 398 -19.27 4.67 48.94
CA TRP A 398 -19.51 3.23 48.80
C TRP A 398 -18.63 2.45 49.79
N GLN A 399 -19.22 1.45 50.45
CA GLN A 399 -18.47 0.60 51.38
C GLN A 399 -17.38 -0.20 50.62
N TRP A 400 -16.11 0.10 50.89
CA TRP A 400 -14.99 -0.68 50.35
C TRP A 400 -14.75 -1.97 51.14
N GLN A 401 -14.70 -1.89 52.48
CA GLN A 401 -14.33 -3.02 53.33
C GLN A 401 -15.40 -4.13 53.31
N GLY A 402 -14.99 -5.35 52.97
CA GLY A 402 -15.88 -6.51 52.79
C GLY A 402 -16.66 -6.54 51.48
N SER A 403 -16.40 -5.61 50.54
CA SER A 403 -17.12 -5.54 49.26
C SER A 403 -16.61 -6.57 48.23
N SER A 404 -17.48 -6.95 47.29
CA SER A 404 -17.11 -7.73 46.10
C SER A 404 -16.03 -7.04 45.26
N ALA A 405 -16.01 -5.70 45.22
CA ALA A 405 -14.98 -4.91 44.57
C ALA A 405 -13.60 -5.08 45.25
N GLN A 406 -13.53 -4.98 46.58
CA GLN A 406 -12.30 -5.20 47.33
C GLN A 406 -11.78 -6.64 47.17
N LEU A 407 -12.67 -7.63 47.24
CA LEU A 407 -12.31 -9.03 47.07
C LEU A 407 -11.74 -9.27 45.66
N PHE A 408 -12.45 -8.85 44.62
CA PHE A 408 -12.03 -8.99 43.22
C PHE A 408 -10.70 -8.29 42.91
N MET A 409 -10.49 -7.06 43.39
CA MET A 409 -9.23 -6.35 43.17
C MET A 409 -8.05 -6.98 43.95
N ASN A 410 -8.30 -7.60 45.11
CA ASN A 410 -7.29 -8.40 45.79
C ASN A 410 -6.99 -9.70 45.04
N GLU A 411 -8.00 -10.42 44.54
CA GLU A 411 -7.82 -11.61 43.70
C GLU A 411 -7.02 -11.30 42.42
N LEU A 412 -7.32 -10.18 41.75
CA LEU A 412 -6.55 -9.69 40.58
C LEU A 412 -5.08 -9.47 40.93
N ARG A 413 -4.77 -8.89 42.09
CA ARG A 413 -3.38 -8.71 42.55
C ARG A 413 -2.68 -10.03 42.87
N GLN A 414 -3.38 -11.02 43.44
CA GLN A 414 -2.79 -12.35 43.69
C GLN A 414 -2.62 -13.16 42.38
N ASN A 415 -3.51 -12.98 41.41
CA ASN A 415 -3.36 -13.55 40.07
C ASN A 415 -2.08 -13.04 39.39
N VAL A 416 -1.84 -11.73 39.42
CA VAL A 416 -0.61 -11.12 38.90
C VAL A 416 0.64 -11.54 39.69
N LYS A 417 0.55 -11.65 41.02
CA LYS A 417 1.71 -11.95 41.89
C LYS A 417 2.10 -13.43 41.91
N SER A 418 1.12 -14.33 41.83
CA SER A 418 1.27 -15.74 42.22
C SER A 418 0.40 -16.70 41.41
N PHE A 419 -0.13 -16.23 40.27
CA PHE A 419 -0.90 -17.03 39.30
C PHE A 419 -2.12 -17.76 39.88
N THR A 420 -2.66 -17.28 41.00
CA THR A 420 -3.92 -17.79 41.57
C THR A 420 -5.06 -17.57 40.58
N PRO A 421 -5.94 -18.55 40.32
CA PRO A 421 -7.08 -18.37 39.43
C PRO A 421 -7.93 -17.15 39.83
N LEU A 422 -8.25 -16.29 38.86
CA LEU A 422 -9.14 -15.15 39.03
C LEU A 422 -10.52 -15.52 38.52
N ASP A 423 -11.54 -15.46 39.37
CA ASP A 423 -12.91 -15.78 38.99
C ASP A 423 -13.64 -14.55 38.47
N ILE A 424 -13.57 -14.36 37.17
CA ILE A 424 -14.15 -13.22 36.47
C ILE A 424 -15.70 -13.23 36.52
N GLU A 425 -16.34 -14.40 36.66
CA GLU A 425 -17.80 -14.49 36.65
C GLU A 425 -18.43 -13.97 37.96
N LYS A 426 -17.69 -13.98 39.08
CA LYS A 426 -18.11 -13.42 40.37
C LYS A 426 -18.23 -11.89 40.40
N GLN A 427 -17.79 -11.18 39.37
CA GLN A 427 -17.84 -9.72 39.30
C GLN A 427 -18.90 -9.23 38.30
N GLU A 428 -19.92 -8.53 38.79
CA GLU A 428 -20.97 -7.94 37.93
C GLU A 428 -20.54 -6.57 37.36
N ASN A 429 -19.63 -5.86 38.01
CA ASN A 429 -19.22 -4.51 37.58
C ASN A 429 -18.34 -4.54 36.31
N THR A 430 -18.86 -4.00 35.20
CA THR A 430 -18.18 -3.93 33.90
C THR A 430 -16.84 -3.19 33.96
N ILE A 431 -16.72 -2.14 34.77
CA ILE A 431 -15.51 -1.32 34.84
C ILE A 431 -14.38 -2.07 35.55
N LEU A 432 -14.67 -2.78 36.65
CA LEU A 432 -13.70 -3.67 37.28
C LEU A 432 -13.30 -4.82 36.34
N LYS A 433 -14.26 -5.38 35.60
CA LYS A 433 -14.00 -6.37 34.54
C LYS A 433 -13.06 -5.83 33.45
N ALA A 434 -13.29 -4.60 32.97
CA ALA A 434 -12.45 -3.95 31.97
C ALA A 434 -11.04 -3.62 32.49
N LEU A 435 -10.94 -3.13 33.73
CA LEU A 435 -9.66 -2.90 34.41
C LEU A 435 -8.87 -4.20 34.61
N ALA A 436 -9.53 -5.33 34.89
CA ALA A 436 -8.87 -6.63 34.94
C ALA A 436 -8.31 -7.05 33.57
N ALA A 437 -9.09 -6.91 32.49
CA ALA A 437 -8.62 -7.19 31.13
C ALA A 437 -7.41 -6.31 30.76
N PHE A 438 -7.48 -5.00 31.01
CA PHE A 438 -6.38 -4.07 30.79
C PHE A 438 -5.15 -4.39 31.67
N THR A 439 -5.34 -4.73 32.94
CA THR A 439 -4.22 -5.06 33.85
C THR A 439 -3.51 -6.37 33.44
N LEU A 440 -4.24 -7.33 32.88
CA LEU A 440 -3.72 -8.67 32.55
C LEU A 440 -3.24 -8.83 31.09
N LYS A 441 -3.66 -7.93 30.19
CA LYS A 441 -3.45 -8.03 28.73
C LYS A 441 -3.17 -6.69 28.03
N GLY A 442 -3.15 -5.57 28.76
CA GLY A 442 -3.04 -4.20 28.23
C GLY A 442 -1.81 -3.90 27.38
N GLU A 443 -0.83 -4.80 27.34
CA GLU A 443 0.33 -4.72 26.45
C GLU A 443 0.03 -5.03 24.97
N ASP A 444 -1.11 -5.64 24.63
CA ASP A 444 -1.43 -6.12 23.28
C ASP A 444 -2.95 -6.14 22.97
N PHE A 445 -3.31 -5.82 21.73
CA PHE A 445 -4.70 -5.69 21.28
C PHE A 445 -5.42 -7.04 21.21
N ASP A 446 -4.84 -8.01 20.50
CA ASP A 446 -5.46 -9.31 20.29
C ASP A 446 -5.56 -10.10 21.61
N SER A 447 -4.58 -9.91 22.51
CA SER A 447 -4.61 -10.41 23.88
C SER A 447 -5.78 -9.88 24.72
N ILE A 448 -6.16 -8.60 24.57
CA ILE A 448 -7.36 -8.04 25.24
C ILE A 448 -8.62 -8.61 24.61
N VAL A 449 -8.73 -8.59 23.28
CA VAL A 449 -9.91 -9.11 22.56
C VAL A 449 -10.15 -10.56 22.91
N GLN A 450 -9.10 -11.40 22.89
CA GLN A 450 -9.21 -12.81 23.21
C GLN A 450 -9.60 -13.05 24.67
N PHE A 451 -9.08 -12.26 25.61
CA PHE A 451 -9.47 -12.35 27.03
C PHE A 451 -10.92 -11.95 27.26
N CYS A 452 -11.41 -10.92 26.56
CA CYS A 452 -12.82 -10.54 26.59
C CYS A 452 -13.73 -11.66 26.03
N GLU A 453 -13.34 -12.31 24.92
CA GLU A 453 -14.06 -13.47 24.35
C GLU A 453 -14.11 -14.66 25.34
N ASP A 454 -12.96 -15.02 25.92
CA ASP A 454 -12.84 -16.17 26.83
C ASP A 454 -13.64 -15.98 28.15
N ASN A 455 -13.90 -14.73 28.53
CA ASN A 455 -14.63 -14.36 29.73
C ASN A 455 -16.06 -13.83 29.46
N SER A 456 -16.64 -14.08 28.27
CA SER A 456 -17.99 -13.64 27.89
C SER A 456 -18.26 -12.14 28.08
N TYR A 457 -17.27 -11.28 27.84
CA TYR A 457 -17.48 -9.84 27.91
C TYR A 457 -18.38 -9.38 26.74
N SER A 458 -19.42 -8.63 27.06
CA SER A 458 -20.29 -7.97 26.09
C SER A 458 -19.66 -6.66 25.59
N ASN A 459 -19.16 -5.83 26.51
CA ASN A 459 -18.57 -4.54 26.20
C ASN A 459 -17.03 -4.56 26.25
N TYR A 460 -16.41 -4.13 25.16
CA TYR A 460 -14.95 -4.04 24.97
C TYR A 460 -14.45 -2.59 25.00
N SER A 461 -15.35 -1.58 24.98
CA SER A 461 -15.02 -0.16 24.79
C SER A 461 -14.07 0.38 25.86
N TYR A 462 -14.36 0.13 27.14
CA TYR A 462 -13.52 0.57 28.27
C TYR A 462 -12.11 -0.04 28.24
N SER A 463 -12.01 -1.36 28.02
CA SER A 463 -10.72 -2.08 27.97
C SER A 463 -9.83 -1.58 26.83
N LEU A 464 -10.43 -1.39 25.65
CA LEU A 464 -9.69 -0.95 24.46
C LEU A 464 -9.46 0.56 24.42
N ALA A 465 -10.25 1.38 25.12
CA ALA A 465 -9.96 2.80 25.35
C ALA A 465 -8.74 3.00 26.26
N LEU A 466 -8.62 2.22 27.35
CA LEU A 466 -7.43 2.20 28.22
C LEU A 466 -6.17 1.78 27.45
N TRP A 467 -6.26 0.71 26.64
CA TRP A 467 -5.19 0.30 25.72
C TRP A 467 -4.85 1.37 24.69
N GLY A 468 -5.87 1.99 24.09
CA GLY A 468 -5.70 3.00 23.05
C GLY A 468 -4.97 4.25 23.55
N ALA A 469 -5.28 4.70 24.77
CA ALA A 469 -4.52 5.74 25.45
C ALA A 469 -3.07 5.31 25.74
N THR A 470 -2.91 4.12 26.35
CA THR A 470 -1.62 3.51 26.73
C THR A 470 -0.62 3.40 25.58
N ILE A 471 -1.09 3.03 24.38
CA ILE A 471 -0.25 2.95 23.17
C ILE A 471 -0.11 4.31 22.46
N GLY A 472 -1.15 5.15 22.51
CA GLY A 472 -1.28 6.39 21.76
C GLY A 472 -1.58 6.13 20.28
N TYR A 473 -2.34 7.04 19.64
CA TYR A 473 -2.84 6.88 18.27
C TYR A 473 -1.75 6.44 17.29
N VAL A 474 -0.62 7.14 17.26
CA VAL A 474 0.41 6.96 16.22
C VAL A 474 1.01 5.55 16.24
N LYS A 475 1.15 4.93 17.42
CA LYS A 475 1.69 3.56 17.55
C LYS A 475 0.65 2.46 17.30
N MET A 476 -0.63 2.77 17.10
CA MET A 476 -1.63 1.77 16.71
C MET A 476 -1.34 1.20 15.32
N PRO A 477 -1.25 -0.14 15.14
CA PRO A 477 -1.09 -0.77 13.84
C PRO A 477 -2.24 -0.49 12.86
N LYS A 478 -1.89 -0.09 11.63
CA LYS A 478 -2.80 0.09 10.48
C LYS A 478 -3.76 -1.11 10.26
N PRO A 479 -3.35 -2.40 10.38
CA PRO A 479 -4.27 -3.54 10.21
C PRO A 479 -5.45 -3.56 11.20
N ILE A 480 -5.27 -3.03 12.42
CA ILE A 480 -6.34 -2.95 13.41
C ILE A 480 -7.39 -1.92 12.98
N ILE A 481 -6.96 -0.75 12.48
CA ILE A 481 -7.85 0.29 11.94
C ILE A 481 -8.51 -0.18 10.62
N ALA A 482 -7.79 -0.92 9.77
CA ALA A 482 -8.34 -1.49 8.55
C ALA A 482 -9.51 -2.45 8.78
N SER A 483 -9.60 -3.07 9.97
CA SER A 483 -10.74 -3.93 10.35
C SER A 483 -12.07 -3.17 10.47
N ILE A 484 -12.02 -1.87 10.75
CA ILE A 484 -13.19 -0.98 10.88
C ILE A 484 -13.36 -0.02 9.69
N ALA A 485 -12.32 0.17 8.86
CA ALA A 485 -12.36 1.04 7.67
C ALA A 485 -13.45 0.67 6.63
N ASN A 486 -13.90 -0.59 6.63
CA ASN A 486 -14.94 -1.10 5.74
C ASN A 486 -16.39 -0.87 6.25
N LEU A 487 -16.57 -0.18 7.38
CA LEU A 487 -17.89 0.09 7.96
C LEU A 487 -18.53 1.32 7.27
N PRO A 488 -19.82 1.30 6.90
CA PRO A 488 -20.46 2.42 6.19
C PRO A 488 -20.41 3.77 6.91
N SER A 489 -20.35 3.77 8.25
CA SER A 489 -20.23 4.98 9.07
C SER A 489 -18.79 5.47 9.27
N PHE A 490 -17.77 4.72 8.83
CA PHE A 490 -16.36 4.98 9.17
C PHE A 490 -15.92 6.41 8.85
N GLY A 491 -16.15 6.88 7.62
CA GLY A 491 -15.77 8.25 7.21
C GLY A 491 -16.47 9.34 8.03
N GLU A 492 -17.72 9.11 8.44
CA GLU A 492 -18.47 10.04 9.30
C GLU A 492 -17.99 10.03 10.76
N THR A 493 -17.60 8.85 11.25
CA THR A 493 -16.96 8.70 12.57
C THR A 493 -15.60 9.39 12.58
N VAL A 494 -14.78 9.24 11.54
CA VAL A 494 -13.49 9.95 11.40
C VAL A 494 -13.72 11.46 11.29
N ARG A 495 -14.70 11.92 10.50
CA ARG A 495 -15.07 13.35 10.42
C ARG A 495 -15.44 13.92 11.79
N SER A 496 -16.27 13.20 12.54
CA SER A 496 -16.70 13.59 13.88
C SER A 496 -15.53 13.62 14.89
N ILE A 497 -14.63 12.62 14.86
CA ILE A 497 -13.40 12.60 15.68
C ILE A 497 -12.52 13.81 15.36
N CYS A 498 -12.21 14.07 14.08
CA CYS A 498 -11.39 15.21 13.69
C CYS A 498 -12.05 16.56 14.01
N THR A 499 -13.37 16.67 13.87
CA THR A 499 -14.11 17.90 14.22
C THR A 499 -14.06 18.19 15.72
N LEU A 500 -14.26 17.17 16.56
CA LEU A 500 -14.17 17.29 18.02
C LEU A 500 -12.74 17.58 18.48
N LEU A 501 -11.75 16.82 18.00
CA LEU A 501 -10.35 16.99 18.39
C LEU A 501 -9.77 18.35 17.99
N TYR A 502 -10.08 18.84 16.78
CA TYR A 502 -9.45 20.06 16.23
C TYR A 502 -10.35 21.30 16.33
N ASN A 503 -11.53 21.19 16.96
CA ASN A 503 -12.56 22.24 17.08
C ASN A 503 -12.84 23.00 15.75
N THR A 504 -12.77 22.29 14.62
CA THR A 504 -12.80 22.86 13.27
C THR A 504 -13.66 21.99 12.36
N GLU A 505 -14.69 22.57 11.75
CA GLU A 505 -15.66 21.89 10.88
C GLU A 505 -14.97 21.25 9.66
N GLN A 506 -14.88 19.91 9.64
CA GLN A 506 -14.25 19.15 8.57
C GLN A 506 -15.20 19.03 7.36
N LYS A 507 -14.92 19.74 6.26
CA LYS A 507 -15.82 19.83 5.09
C LYS A 507 -15.44 18.87 3.97
N GLY A 508 -16.42 18.57 3.10
CA GLY A 508 -16.26 17.71 1.93
C GLY A 508 -16.49 16.22 2.20
N ASP A 509 -16.61 15.46 1.11
CA ASP A 509 -16.90 14.02 1.14
C ASP A 509 -15.70 13.19 1.62
N TRP A 510 -15.99 12.01 2.17
CA TRP A 510 -14.97 11.02 2.54
C TRP A 510 -14.21 10.56 1.28
N PRO A 511 -12.87 10.71 1.20
CA PRO A 511 -12.17 10.40 -0.04
C PRO A 511 -12.14 8.90 -0.35
N LEU A 512 -12.42 8.60 -1.62
CA LEU A 512 -12.21 7.28 -2.20
C LEU A 512 -10.70 6.99 -2.30
N ILE A 513 -10.31 5.75 -2.00
CA ILE A 513 -8.93 5.29 -2.13
C ILE A 513 -8.50 5.37 -3.60
N GLN A 514 -7.50 6.19 -3.89
CA GLN A 514 -7.00 6.39 -5.25
C GLN A 514 -6.18 5.18 -5.71
N GLN A 515 -6.52 4.65 -6.89
CA GLN A 515 -5.69 3.64 -7.56
C GLN A 515 -4.37 4.27 -8.06
N PRO A 516 -3.33 3.45 -8.30
CA PRO A 516 -2.16 3.91 -9.04
C PRO A 516 -2.54 4.54 -10.37
N ILE A 517 -1.99 5.72 -10.64
CA ILE A 517 -2.04 6.31 -11.98
C ILE A 517 -1.17 5.40 -12.84
N GLU A 518 -1.78 4.66 -13.77
CA GLU A 518 -1.00 3.87 -14.72
C GLU A 518 -0.07 4.83 -15.47
N ILE A 519 1.25 4.62 -15.28
CA ILE A 519 2.22 5.24 -16.16
C ILE A 519 2.07 4.51 -17.48
N ILE A 520 1.23 5.06 -18.35
CA ILE A 520 1.28 4.78 -19.77
C ILE A 520 2.66 5.27 -20.23
N THR A 521 3.64 4.38 -20.17
CA THR A 521 4.74 4.43 -21.10
C THR A 521 4.09 4.29 -22.47
N ASN A 522 3.89 5.42 -23.16
CA ASN A 522 3.48 5.39 -24.56
C ASN A 522 4.40 4.38 -25.26
N GLU A 523 3.80 3.40 -25.93
CA GLU A 523 4.56 2.58 -26.87
C GLU A 523 5.32 3.56 -27.78
N ILE A 524 6.64 3.38 -27.86
CA ILE A 524 7.59 4.36 -28.42
C ILE A 524 6.98 4.99 -29.67
N ASN A 525 6.62 6.29 -29.57
CA ASN A 525 5.80 7.02 -30.55
C ASN A 525 6.14 6.53 -31.95
N THR A 526 5.21 5.80 -32.59
CA THR A 526 5.52 5.01 -33.79
C THR A 526 5.98 5.95 -34.90
N VAL A 527 7.30 6.04 -35.06
CA VAL A 527 7.94 7.01 -35.94
C VAL A 527 7.43 6.77 -37.36
N VAL A 528 6.81 7.79 -37.94
CA VAL A 528 6.16 7.69 -39.25
C VAL A 528 7.24 7.67 -40.33
N VAL A 529 7.79 6.47 -40.56
CA VAL A 529 8.78 6.21 -41.62
C VAL A 529 8.22 6.68 -42.96
N ASN A 530 9.05 7.39 -43.73
CA ASN A 530 8.68 7.94 -45.02
C ASN A 530 8.04 6.86 -45.92
N PRO A 531 6.76 7.00 -46.34
CA PRO A 531 6.04 5.93 -47.01
C PRO A 531 6.70 5.41 -48.29
N SER A 532 7.33 6.27 -49.11
CA SER A 532 7.96 5.81 -50.35
C SER A 532 9.20 4.95 -50.08
N LEU A 533 10.12 5.41 -49.23
CA LEU A 533 11.33 4.65 -48.89
C LEU A 533 10.97 3.30 -48.26
N ARG A 534 9.94 3.23 -47.40
CA ARG A 534 9.46 1.96 -46.85
C ARG A 534 8.85 1.04 -47.93
N GLN A 535 8.15 1.58 -48.93
CA GLN A 535 7.64 0.80 -50.07
C GLN A 535 8.78 0.27 -50.96
N ASP A 536 9.75 1.10 -51.32
CA ASP A 536 10.90 0.72 -52.15
C ASP A 536 11.79 -0.32 -51.43
N VAL A 537 12.04 -0.13 -50.14
CA VAL A 537 12.80 -1.09 -49.33
C VAL A 537 12.05 -2.43 -49.23
N GLN A 538 10.73 -2.41 -49.06
CA GLN A 538 9.92 -3.62 -49.05
C GLN A 538 9.87 -4.31 -50.43
N SER A 539 9.91 -3.54 -51.52
CA SER A 539 10.05 -4.03 -52.89
C SER A 539 11.32 -4.87 -53.04
N VAL A 540 12.49 -4.35 -52.63
CA VAL A 540 13.76 -5.10 -52.66
C VAL A 540 13.73 -6.31 -51.71
N ILE A 541 13.17 -6.18 -50.49
CA ILE A 541 13.00 -7.29 -49.54
C ILE A 541 12.17 -8.44 -50.15
N SER A 542 11.18 -8.14 -51.00
CA SER A 542 10.39 -9.17 -51.70
C SER A 542 11.23 -10.00 -52.70
N THR A 543 12.34 -9.46 -53.20
CA THR A 543 13.29 -10.16 -54.10
C THR A 543 14.34 -11.00 -53.37
N LEU A 544 14.30 -11.07 -52.03
CA LEU A 544 15.22 -11.87 -51.23
C LEU A 544 14.68 -13.28 -51.02
N THR A 545 15.57 -14.28 -50.99
CA THR A 545 15.15 -15.66 -50.70
C THR A 545 14.62 -15.77 -49.26
N PRO A 546 13.73 -16.74 -48.96
CA PRO A 546 13.13 -16.89 -47.62
C PRO A 546 14.12 -17.08 -46.46
N GLY A 547 15.36 -17.49 -46.76
CA GLY A 547 16.47 -17.53 -45.78
C GLY A 547 17.17 -16.19 -45.62
N GLN A 548 17.54 -15.52 -46.73
CA GLN A 548 18.17 -14.20 -46.71
C GLN A 548 17.27 -13.15 -46.03
N LYS A 549 15.96 -13.18 -46.32
CA LYS A 549 14.97 -12.32 -45.69
C LYS A 549 14.96 -12.54 -44.17
N ARG A 550 14.69 -13.77 -43.71
CA ARG A 550 14.58 -14.10 -42.27
C ARG A 550 15.85 -13.83 -41.44
N ALA A 551 17.02 -13.76 -42.08
CA ALA A 551 18.30 -13.45 -41.44
C ALA A 551 18.62 -11.94 -41.36
N ASN A 552 18.00 -11.10 -42.20
CA ASN A 552 18.38 -9.68 -42.35
C ASN A 552 17.21 -8.70 -42.22
N GLU A 553 15.96 -9.14 -42.31
CA GLU A 553 14.74 -8.31 -42.20
C GLU A 553 14.76 -7.42 -40.95
N SER A 554 15.15 -7.95 -39.79
CA SER A 554 15.31 -7.14 -38.57
C SER A 554 16.41 -6.08 -38.64
N ARG A 555 17.48 -6.28 -39.44
CA ARG A 555 18.58 -5.31 -39.59
C ARG A 555 18.23 -4.20 -40.57
N ILE A 556 17.55 -4.58 -41.65
CA ILE A 556 17.05 -3.66 -42.67
C ILE A 556 15.90 -2.80 -42.09
N GLU A 557 15.04 -3.39 -41.25
CA GLU A 557 14.03 -2.67 -40.48
C GLU A 557 14.65 -1.75 -39.41
N SER A 558 15.74 -2.14 -38.74
CA SER A 558 16.49 -1.22 -37.85
C SER A 558 17.13 -0.06 -38.62
N ALA A 559 17.60 -0.26 -39.85
CA ALA A 559 18.07 0.83 -40.70
C ALA A 559 16.93 1.78 -41.12
N LEU A 560 15.75 1.25 -41.48
CA LEU A 560 14.54 2.04 -41.75
C LEU A 560 14.08 2.86 -40.53
N GLN A 561 14.20 2.29 -39.32
CA GLN A 561 13.82 2.97 -38.08
C GLN A 561 14.84 4.02 -37.64
N LEU A 562 16.12 3.82 -37.99
CA LEU A 562 17.17 4.83 -37.78
C LEU A 562 17.02 6.01 -38.76
N GLU A 563 16.67 5.71 -40.02
CA GLU A 563 16.44 6.72 -41.06
C GLU A 563 15.33 7.69 -40.67
N ALA A 564 14.20 7.22 -40.15
CA ALA A 564 13.05 8.08 -39.88
C ALA A 564 13.16 9.04 -38.67
N ALA A 565 14.29 9.05 -37.94
CA ALA A 565 14.41 9.67 -36.61
C ALA A 565 14.93 11.14 -36.62
N GLN A 566 14.32 12.00 -37.44
CA GLN A 566 14.84 13.35 -37.73
C GLN A 566 14.71 14.39 -36.59
N GLY A 567 15.69 15.28 -36.46
CA GLY A 567 15.53 16.59 -35.80
C GLY A 567 15.62 16.62 -34.27
N ASN A 568 16.12 15.57 -33.61
CA ASN A 568 16.21 15.51 -32.14
C ASN A 568 17.65 15.33 -31.62
N PHE A 569 17.98 16.08 -30.57
CA PHE A 569 19.14 15.90 -29.70
C PHE A 569 19.36 14.44 -29.26
N ASP A 570 18.29 13.70 -28.96
CA ASP A 570 18.37 12.28 -28.61
C ASP A 570 18.86 11.40 -29.78
N ALA A 571 18.44 11.72 -31.02
CA ALA A 571 18.84 10.97 -32.21
C ALA A 571 20.34 11.17 -32.50
N TYR A 572 20.81 12.41 -32.41
CA TYR A 572 22.23 12.73 -32.49
C TYR A 572 23.05 12.01 -31.40
N LEU A 573 22.58 12.02 -30.15
CA LEU A 573 23.23 11.29 -29.05
C LEU A 573 23.24 9.77 -29.28
N TYR A 574 22.17 9.21 -29.86
CA TYR A 574 22.12 7.79 -30.23
C TYR A 574 23.16 7.43 -31.31
N ILE A 575 23.24 8.22 -32.39
CA ILE A 575 24.26 8.04 -33.44
C ILE A 575 25.66 8.16 -32.82
N LEU A 576 25.90 9.21 -32.03
CA LEU A 576 27.18 9.46 -31.38
C LEU A 576 27.60 8.32 -30.44
N ASN A 577 26.67 7.72 -29.70
CA ASN A 577 26.92 6.59 -28.79
C ASN A 577 27.43 5.33 -29.51
N ASN A 578 27.06 5.15 -30.78
CA ASN A 578 27.55 4.04 -31.61
C ASN A 578 28.93 4.34 -32.23
N MET A 579 29.27 5.62 -32.42
CA MET A 579 30.56 6.06 -32.99
C MET A 579 31.67 6.26 -31.94
N ILE A 580 31.32 6.73 -30.73
CA ILE A 580 32.25 6.94 -29.60
C ILE A 580 31.69 6.36 -28.31
N SER A 581 32.53 5.73 -27.49
CA SER A 581 32.06 5.07 -26.27
C SER A 581 31.43 6.06 -25.28
N PRO A 582 30.31 5.72 -24.62
CA PRO A 582 29.67 6.59 -23.63
C PRO A 582 30.49 6.83 -22.36
N ARG A 583 31.65 6.17 -22.22
CA ARG A 583 32.63 6.44 -21.16
C ARG A 583 33.56 7.62 -21.48
N THR A 584 33.64 8.05 -22.74
CA THR A 584 34.49 9.18 -23.17
C THR A 584 34.01 10.51 -22.59
N ASN A 585 34.95 11.45 -22.40
CA ASN A 585 34.63 12.77 -21.85
C ASN A 585 33.80 13.61 -22.85
N LEU A 586 34.08 13.50 -24.14
CA LEU A 586 33.29 14.16 -25.18
C LEU A 586 31.83 13.69 -25.15
N TYR A 587 31.57 12.37 -25.12
CA TYR A 587 30.20 11.87 -25.06
C TYR A 587 29.44 12.33 -23.80
N LYS A 588 30.10 12.27 -22.64
CA LYS A 588 29.52 12.71 -21.36
C LYS A 588 29.14 14.19 -21.39
N GLU A 589 30.06 15.04 -21.87
CA GLU A 589 29.82 16.49 -21.92
C GLU A 589 28.77 16.84 -22.99
N MET A 590 28.80 16.16 -24.13
CA MET A 590 27.75 16.28 -25.15
C MET A 590 26.37 15.89 -24.58
N LYS A 591 26.26 14.75 -23.91
CA LYS A 591 25.01 14.33 -23.25
C LYS A 591 24.57 15.32 -22.17
N ARG A 592 25.51 15.87 -21.39
CA ARG A 592 25.22 16.86 -20.35
C ARG A 592 24.67 18.15 -20.95
N VAL A 593 25.33 18.72 -21.96
CA VAL A 593 24.96 20.00 -22.56
C VAL A 593 23.66 19.90 -23.37
N LEU A 594 23.50 18.88 -24.22
CA LEU A 594 22.28 18.70 -25.02
C LEU A 594 21.05 18.34 -24.15
N GLY A 595 21.26 17.92 -22.90
CA GLY A 595 20.21 17.72 -21.88
C GLY A 595 19.79 18.98 -21.12
N LEU A 596 20.42 20.14 -21.34
CA LEU A 596 20.05 21.40 -20.67
C LEU A 596 18.85 22.06 -21.38
N PRO A 597 17.84 22.59 -20.65
CA PRO A 597 16.70 23.28 -21.26
C PRO A 597 17.11 24.46 -22.16
N GLU A 598 18.15 25.19 -21.78
CA GLU A 598 18.72 26.30 -22.55
C GLU A 598 19.22 25.85 -23.94
N SER A 599 19.81 24.66 -24.02
CA SER A 599 20.34 24.11 -25.29
C SER A 599 19.24 23.67 -26.23
N GLN A 600 18.08 23.25 -25.71
CA GLN A 600 16.92 22.85 -26.52
C GLN A 600 16.22 24.04 -27.20
N THR A 601 16.62 25.28 -26.88
CA THR A 601 16.17 26.50 -27.58
C THR A 601 17.07 26.93 -28.75
N GLN A 602 18.13 26.16 -29.04
CA GLN A 602 19.14 26.48 -30.05
C GLN A 602 19.25 25.36 -31.09
N GLU A 603 19.80 25.64 -32.27
CA GLU A 603 20.07 24.58 -33.25
C GLU A 603 21.05 23.54 -32.67
N LEU A 604 20.72 22.25 -32.82
CA LEU A 604 21.64 21.13 -32.59
C LEU A 604 23.01 21.37 -33.28
N SER A 605 23.00 21.89 -34.52
CA SER A 605 24.19 22.23 -35.28
C SER A 605 25.08 23.26 -34.56
N TYR A 606 24.49 24.23 -33.87
CA TYR A 606 25.20 25.26 -33.12
C TYR A 606 25.73 24.72 -31.78
N VAL A 607 24.91 23.97 -31.04
CA VAL A 607 25.30 23.43 -29.71
C VAL A 607 26.40 22.38 -29.84
N VAL A 608 26.33 21.47 -30.82
CA VAL A 608 27.41 20.50 -31.08
C VAL A 608 28.71 21.22 -31.46
N LYS A 609 28.65 22.25 -32.32
CA LYS A 609 29.82 23.08 -32.67
C LYS A 609 30.31 23.95 -31.52
N SER A 610 29.51 24.23 -30.49
CA SER A 610 29.94 24.96 -29.29
C SER A 610 30.71 24.04 -28.33
N VAL A 611 30.19 22.83 -28.05
CA VAL A 611 30.86 21.80 -27.24
C VAL A 611 32.22 21.43 -27.84
N LEU A 612 32.29 21.22 -29.16
CA LEU A 612 33.53 20.81 -29.84
C LEU A 612 34.67 21.84 -29.76
N LYS A 613 34.39 23.13 -29.52
CA LYS A 613 35.42 24.15 -29.28
C LYS A 613 36.23 23.88 -28.00
N GLY A 614 35.71 23.09 -27.06
CA GLY A 614 36.42 22.67 -25.84
C GLY A 614 37.43 21.54 -26.02
N PHE A 615 37.32 20.75 -27.11
CA PHE A 615 38.04 19.48 -27.28
C PHE A 615 39.11 19.55 -28.40
N THR A 616 39.95 20.58 -28.37
CA THR A 616 40.91 20.90 -29.45
C THR A 616 42.23 20.12 -29.39
N LYS A 617 42.39 19.15 -28.48
CA LYS A 617 43.67 18.43 -28.31
C LYS A 617 43.89 17.41 -29.42
N LYS A 618 45.16 17.23 -29.81
CA LYS A 618 45.58 16.32 -30.90
C LYS A 618 45.20 14.85 -30.66
N SER A 619 44.98 14.44 -29.41
CA SER A 619 44.51 13.11 -29.00
C SER A 619 42.98 12.94 -29.04
N GLU A 620 42.22 14.03 -29.10
CA GLU A 620 40.75 14.05 -29.03
C GLU A 620 40.13 14.24 -30.43
N LYS A 621 40.96 14.54 -31.45
CA LYS A 621 40.52 14.83 -32.82
C LYS A 621 39.68 13.70 -33.45
N ASP A 622 40.06 12.44 -33.30
CA ASP A 622 39.28 11.29 -33.83
C ASP A 622 37.83 11.28 -33.31
N TYR A 623 37.62 11.66 -32.05
CA TYR A 623 36.28 11.77 -31.48
C TYR A 623 35.53 13.03 -31.94
N CYS A 624 36.24 14.13 -32.18
CA CYS A 624 35.64 15.36 -32.72
C CYS A 624 35.23 15.20 -34.19
N ASP A 625 36.07 14.58 -35.01
CA ASP A 625 35.77 14.26 -36.41
C ASP A 625 34.55 13.32 -36.48
N LYS A 626 34.47 12.30 -35.61
CA LYS A 626 33.28 11.42 -35.47
C LYS A 626 32.03 12.16 -34.98
N ALA A 627 32.18 13.12 -34.07
CA ALA A 627 31.05 13.92 -33.57
C ALA A 627 30.48 14.89 -34.62
N LEU A 628 31.30 15.32 -35.59
CA LEU A 628 30.85 16.06 -36.77
C LEU A 628 30.19 15.14 -37.81
N ILE A 629 30.71 13.94 -38.04
CA ILE A 629 30.07 12.94 -38.91
C ILE A 629 28.69 12.54 -38.37
N ALA A 630 28.56 12.31 -37.05
CA ALA A 630 27.27 12.05 -36.41
C ALA A 630 26.24 13.19 -36.63
N LEU A 631 26.71 14.45 -36.72
CA LEU A 631 25.86 15.62 -36.96
C LEU A 631 25.43 15.68 -38.43
N GLU A 632 26.34 15.40 -39.35
CA GLU A 632 26.04 15.41 -40.78
C GLU A 632 25.13 14.25 -41.23
N LEU A 633 25.21 13.08 -40.56
CA LEU A 633 24.30 11.96 -40.76
C LEU A 633 22.87 12.31 -40.32
N GLU A 634 22.71 13.01 -39.19
CA GLU A 634 21.40 13.49 -38.70
C GLU A 634 20.77 14.51 -39.68
N ASN A 635 21.60 15.36 -40.30
CA ASN A 635 21.17 16.37 -41.27
C ASN A 635 20.84 15.83 -42.68
N LYS A 636 20.90 14.51 -42.92
CA LYS A 636 20.69 13.87 -44.24
C LYS A 636 19.63 12.76 -44.27
N ILE A 637 18.70 12.82 -43.33
CA ILE A 637 17.50 11.96 -43.29
C ILE A 637 16.55 12.32 -44.46
N GLY A 638 15.94 11.31 -45.08
CA GLY A 638 15.10 11.42 -46.29
C GLY A 638 15.76 10.95 -47.59
N ASP A 639 17.08 10.66 -47.60
CA ASP A 639 17.84 10.26 -48.79
C ASP A 639 18.06 8.72 -48.86
N PRO A 640 17.65 8.02 -49.95
CA PRO A 640 17.97 6.60 -50.16
C PRO A 640 19.47 6.26 -50.07
N VAL A 641 20.36 7.21 -50.38
CA VAL A 641 21.81 7.07 -50.21
C VAL A 641 22.17 6.94 -48.72
N SER A 642 21.59 7.76 -47.84
CA SER A 642 21.78 7.68 -46.39
C SER A 642 21.35 6.33 -45.83
N PHE A 643 20.18 5.84 -46.24
CA PHE A 643 19.70 4.50 -45.87
C PHE A 643 20.67 3.39 -46.32
N CYS A 644 21.19 3.47 -47.55
CA CYS A 644 22.14 2.47 -48.05
C CYS A 644 23.46 2.45 -47.26
N TYR A 645 23.92 3.59 -46.74
CA TYR A 645 25.06 3.64 -45.81
C TYR A 645 24.73 3.03 -44.43
N MET A 646 23.52 3.22 -43.89
CA MET A 646 23.12 2.60 -42.61
C MET A 646 23.12 1.07 -42.66
N LEU A 647 22.91 0.46 -43.84
CA LEU A 647 23.01 -1.00 -44.03
C LEU A 647 24.43 -1.56 -43.84
N ASP A 648 25.48 -0.74 -43.93
CA ASP A 648 26.86 -1.14 -43.61
C ASP A 648 27.04 -1.32 -42.08
N ASP A 649 26.65 -0.34 -41.28
CA ASP A 649 26.79 -0.37 -39.81
C ASP A 649 25.96 -1.50 -39.17
N PHE A 650 24.74 -1.75 -39.66
CA PHE A 650 23.94 -2.91 -39.24
C PHE A 650 24.46 -4.26 -39.77
N ASN A 651 25.62 -4.29 -40.43
CA ASN A 651 26.29 -5.50 -40.94
C ASN A 651 25.38 -6.34 -41.86
N VAL A 652 24.68 -5.69 -42.79
CA VAL A 652 23.90 -6.38 -43.83
C VAL A 652 24.86 -6.88 -44.93
N PRO A 653 24.78 -8.14 -45.38
CA PRO A 653 25.68 -8.71 -46.39
C PRO A 653 25.70 -7.92 -47.71
N LYS A 654 26.89 -7.76 -48.31
CA LYS A 654 27.07 -6.97 -49.53
C LYS A 654 26.13 -7.38 -50.66
N GLU A 655 25.96 -8.67 -50.92
CA GLU A 655 25.03 -9.23 -51.95
C GLU A 655 23.57 -8.77 -51.80
N ILE A 656 23.16 -8.38 -50.58
CA ILE A 656 21.83 -7.84 -50.30
C ILE A 656 21.81 -6.32 -50.48
N ARG A 657 22.88 -5.61 -50.05
CA ARG A 657 23.02 -4.16 -50.22
C ARG A 657 23.15 -3.74 -51.68
N ASP A 658 23.91 -4.49 -52.47
CA ASP A 658 24.09 -4.24 -53.92
C ASP A 658 22.74 -4.26 -54.67
N LYS A 659 21.74 -5.01 -54.18
CA LYS A 659 20.35 -4.95 -54.72
C LYS A 659 19.63 -3.64 -54.41
N PHE A 660 19.84 -3.05 -53.23
CA PHE A 660 19.27 -1.74 -52.89
C PHE A 660 19.93 -0.63 -53.73
N PHE A 661 21.27 -0.63 -53.86
CA PHE A 661 21.97 0.33 -54.73
C PHE A 661 21.48 0.27 -56.18
N VAL A 662 21.25 -0.94 -56.73
CA VAL A 662 20.66 -1.11 -58.08
C VAL A 662 19.21 -0.64 -58.14
N HIS A 663 18.39 -0.90 -57.12
CA HIS A 663 16.98 -0.48 -57.11
C HIS A 663 16.82 1.05 -57.07
N PHE A 664 17.64 1.73 -56.26
CA PHE A 664 17.69 3.19 -56.19
C PHE A 664 18.54 3.84 -57.30
N ASN A 665 19.04 3.05 -58.27
CA ASN A 665 19.83 3.51 -59.42
C ASN A 665 21.10 4.32 -59.04
N ILE A 666 21.74 3.96 -57.93
CA ILE A 666 22.95 4.61 -57.39
C ILE A 666 24.19 4.00 -58.06
N GLN A 667 25.05 4.83 -58.66
CA GLN A 667 26.26 4.35 -59.34
C GLN A 667 27.37 3.96 -58.37
N ALA A 668 28.03 2.81 -58.62
CA ALA A 668 28.92 2.14 -57.67
C ALA A 668 30.32 2.78 -57.49
N GLU A 669 30.63 3.90 -58.14
CA GLU A 669 31.98 4.51 -58.08
C GLU A 669 32.32 5.15 -56.71
N GLU A 670 31.33 5.38 -55.84
CA GLU A 670 31.58 5.90 -54.48
C GLU A 670 31.95 4.82 -53.45
N THR A 671 32.10 3.55 -53.84
CA THR A 671 32.43 2.42 -52.94
C THR A 671 33.85 2.42 -52.34
N GLY A 672 34.53 3.58 -52.35
CA GLY A 672 35.86 3.81 -51.78
C GLY A 672 35.84 4.62 -50.48
N ILE A 673 35.81 3.92 -49.34
CA ILE A 673 36.02 4.52 -48.00
C ILE A 673 37.29 5.39 -48.04
N ILE A 674 37.19 6.64 -47.56
CA ILE A 674 38.17 7.77 -47.60
C ILE A 674 37.93 8.83 -48.69
N SER A 675 37.27 8.55 -49.82
CA SER A 675 37.17 9.55 -50.91
C SER A 675 36.14 10.68 -50.69
N PRO A 676 34.84 10.41 -50.41
CA PRO A 676 33.83 11.47 -50.33
C PRO A 676 34.04 12.43 -49.14
N LEU A 677 34.40 11.90 -47.97
CA LEU A 677 34.62 12.67 -46.74
C LEU A 677 35.71 13.75 -46.87
N LYS A 678 36.71 13.56 -47.74
CA LYS A 678 37.71 14.61 -48.02
C LYS A 678 37.15 15.82 -48.79
N LYS A 679 36.11 15.64 -49.62
CA LYS A 679 35.40 16.75 -50.29
C LYS A 679 34.43 17.48 -49.37
N ILE A 680 33.90 16.79 -48.36
CA ILE A 680 32.96 17.33 -47.37
C ILE A 680 33.67 18.29 -46.41
N VAL A 681 34.86 17.94 -45.92
CA VAL A 681 35.68 18.86 -45.09
C VAL A 681 36.05 20.15 -45.83
N SER A 682 36.09 20.13 -47.18
CA SER A 682 36.26 21.33 -48.01
C SER A 682 34.97 22.06 -48.40
N ARG A 683 33.78 21.58 -47.98
CA ARG A 683 32.46 22.14 -48.35
C ARG A 683 31.70 22.85 -47.22
N ILE A 684 32.25 22.91 -46.01
CA ILE A 684 31.69 23.70 -44.89
C ILE A 684 31.85 25.24 -45.11
N GLY A 685 32.29 25.67 -46.29
CA GLY A 685 32.27 27.08 -46.70
C GLY A 685 30.87 27.62 -47.06
N ASP A 686 29.98 26.76 -47.58
CA ASP A 686 28.77 27.20 -48.27
C ASP A 686 27.48 26.73 -47.54
N LEU A 687 27.06 27.49 -46.52
CA LEU A 687 25.64 27.55 -46.16
C LEU A 687 24.92 28.39 -47.22
N PHE A 688 23.81 27.92 -47.81
CA PHE A 688 22.59 28.69 -48.19
C PHE A 688 21.58 27.79 -48.96
N SER A 689 20.30 28.24 -49.06
CA SER A 689 19.19 27.79 -49.94
C SER A 689 18.52 26.38 -49.82
N SER A 690 17.51 26.30 -48.94
CA SER A 690 16.04 26.17 -49.24
C SER A 690 15.33 24.94 -49.90
N GLN A 691 14.28 24.45 -49.19
CA GLN A 691 12.89 24.06 -49.62
C GLN A 691 12.46 22.61 -50.04
N ASP A 692 11.41 22.12 -49.33
CA ASP A 692 10.09 21.53 -49.76
C ASP A 692 9.98 20.34 -50.77
N SER A 693 9.02 19.37 -50.74
CA SER A 693 7.92 18.97 -49.81
C SER A 693 7.19 17.64 -50.23
N ASN A 694 6.49 16.94 -49.30
CA ASN A 694 5.27 16.06 -49.48
C ASN A 694 5.36 14.71 -50.29
N TYR A 695 4.45 13.68 -50.27
CA TYR A 695 3.22 13.30 -49.51
C TYR A 695 2.81 11.77 -49.70
N PHE A 696 2.07 11.16 -48.73
CA PHE A 696 0.94 10.14 -48.76
C PHE A 696 0.87 8.97 -49.83
N ALA A 697 0.30 7.75 -49.64
CA ALA A 697 -0.34 7.01 -48.50
C ALA A 697 -0.71 5.51 -48.82
N GLU A 698 -1.16 4.73 -47.80
CA GLU A 698 -2.09 3.55 -47.77
C GLU A 698 -1.79 2.19 -48.50
N THR A 699 -2.40 1.01 -48.20
CA THR A 699 -2.74 0.23 -46.95
C THR A 699 -3.06 -1.29 -47.27
N VAL A 700 -3.33 -2.13 -46.24
CA VAL A 700 -4.25 -3.34 -46.18
C VAL A 700 -3.62 -4.74 -45.86
N THR A 701 -4.39 -5.52 -45.06
CA THR A 701 -4.16 -6.78 -44.29
C THR A 701 -4.42 -8.10 -45.07
N THR A 702 -4.37 -9.38 -44.58
CA THR A 702 -4.20 -10.10 -43.26
C THR A 702 -3.52 -11.50 -43.53
N ARG A 703 -3.48 -12.64 -42.78
CA ARG A 703 -4.07 -13.22 -41.52
C ARG A 703 -3.12 -14.29 -40.87
N GLN A 704 -3.62 -15.32 -40.15
CA GLN A 704 -2.84 -16.30 -39.34
C GLN A 704 -3.45 -17.73 -39.24
N GLU A 705 -2.64 -18.74 -38.84
CA GLU A 705 -3.04 -19.99 -38.15
C GLU A 705 -1.89 -20.55 -37.25
N VAL A 706 -2.12 -21.64 -36.48
CA VAL A 706 -1.35 -22.00 -35.23
C VAL A 706 -0.39 -23.21 -35.39
N ASN A 707 0.68 -23.30 -34.55
CA ASN A 707 1.81 -24.26 -34.71
C ASN A 707 2.31 -24.97 -33.41
N LYS A 708 3.05 -26.08 -33.57
CA LYS A 708 3.77 -26.89 -32.54
C LYS A 708 5.01 -26.18 -31.93
N LEU A 709 5.57 -26.72 -30.83
CA LEU A 709 6.77 -26.16 -30.15
C LEU A 709 7.71 -27.23 -29.53
N PRO A 710 8.76 -27.69 -30.25
CA PRO A 710 9.80 -28.60 -29.72
C PRO A 710 10.66 -28.01 -28.58
N PHE A 711 11.10 -28.84 -27.64
CA PHE A 711 11.87 -28.48 -26.44
C PHE A 711 13.38 -28.48 -26.70
N THR A 712 13.82 -27.61 -27.61
CA THR A 712 15.22 -27.49 -28.04
C THR A 712 15.81 -26.11 -27.73
N LEU A 713 17.15 -26.01 -27.73
CA LEU A 713 17.89 -24.76 -27.44
C LEU A 713 17.44 -23.57 -28.33
N GLN A 714 16.95 -23.84 -29.55
CA GLN A 714 16.46 -22.85 -30.50
C GLN A 714 15.08 -22.27 -30.13
N ASN A 715 14.36 -22.88 -29.18
CA ASN A 715 13.03 -22.47 -28.75
C ASN A 715 12.99 -21.95 -27.30
N VAL A 716 14.13 -21.80 -26.61
CA VAL A 716 14.20 -21.38 -25.19
C VAL A 716 13.32 -20.19 -24.86
N ASP A 717 13.40 -19.10 -25.62
CA ASP A 717 12.59 -17.89 -25.34
C ASP A 717 11.09 -18.10 -25.58
N LYS A 718 10.70 -19.01 -26.48
CA LYS A 718 9.28 -19.38 -26.69
C LYS A 718 8.78 -20.30 -25.57
N ILE A 719 9.62 -21.22 -25.11
CA ILE A 719 9.38 -22.12 -23.98
C ILE A 719 9.23 -21.29 -22.69
N ALA A 720 10.15 -20.36 -22.43
CA ALA A 720 10.10 -19.47 -21.28
C ALA A 720 8.86 -18.55 -21.30
N LYS A 721 8.50 -17.98 -22.46
CA LYS A 721 7.26 -17.19 -22.61
C LYS A 721 5.99 -18.02 -22.41
N LEU A 722 5.98 -19.29 -22.83
CA LEU A 722 4.90 -20.23 -22.52
C LEU A 722 4.82 -20.55 -21.02
N ILE A 723 5.97 -20.74 -20.35
CA ILE A 723 6.01 -20.92 -18.89
C ILE A 723 5.43 -19.70 -18.17
N MET A 724 5.76 -18.47 -18.60
CA MET A 724 5.14 -17.26 -18.06
C MET A 724 3.62 -17.22 -18.27
N SER A 725 3.12 -17.51 -19.48
CA SER A 725 1.68 -17.45 -19.76
C SER A 725 0.85 -18.52 -19.02
N LEU A 726 1.49 -19.57 -18.53
CA LEU A 726 0.88 -20.61 -17.68
C LEU A 726 0.90 -20.26 -16.18
N ASN A 727 1.78 -19.34 -15.77
CA ASN A 727 2.06 -18.97 -14.38
C ASN A 727 2.05 -17.42 -14.20
N PRO A 728 0.87 -16.78 -14.30
CA PRO A 728 0.74 -15.35 -14.06
C PRO A 728 1.18 -15.01 -12.63
N GLY A 729 2.15 -14.10 -12.49
CA GLY A 729 2.80 -13.75 -11.21
C GLY A 729 4.32 -13.96 -11.20
N LEU A 730 4.91 -14.53 -12.25
CA LEU A 730 6.38 -14.57 -12.41
C LEU A 730 6.96 -13.19 -12.76
N THR A 731 8.04 -12.82 -12.07
CA THR A 731 8.77 -11.57 -12.31
C THR A 731 9.75 -11.69 -13.47
N ASP A 732 10.16 -10.56 -14.05
CA ASP A 732 11.25 -10.48 -15.04
C ASP A 732 12.55 -11.15 -14.57
N PHE A 733 12.81 -11.13 -13.27
CA PHE A 733 13.96 -11.80 -12.66
C PHE A 733 13.79 -13.33 -12.70
N ALA A 734 12.60 -13.85 -12.36
CA ALA A 734 12.29 -15.26 -12.48
C ALA A 734 12.37 -15.73 -13.95
N TYR A 735 11.86 -14.94 -14.91
CA TYR A 735 11.98 -15.22 -16.35
C TYR A 735 13.44 -15.34 -16.82
N LYS A 736 14.30 -14.39 -16.42
CA LYS A 736 15.75 -14.43 -16.72
C LYS A 736 16.41 -15.67 -16.13
N GLN A 737 16.03 -16.09 -14.92
CA GLN A 737 16.58 -17.31 -14.31
C GLN A 737 16.05 -18.60 -14.96
N ILE A 738 14.78 -18.64 -15.37
CA ILE A 738 14.20 -19.76 -16.15
C ILE A 738 14.94 -19.91 -17.50
N ILE A 739 15.25 -18.81 -18.19
CA ILE A 739 16.06 -18.83 -19.42
C ILE A 739 17.46 -19.39 -19.16
N ASN A 740 18.09 -19.03 -18.04
CA ASN A 740 19.43 -19.54 -17.69
C ASN A 740 19.40 -21.03 -17.37
N ASP A 741 18.41 -21.50 -16.61
CA ASP A 741 18.20 -22.92 -16.31
C ASP A 741 17.92 -23.74 -17.58
N LEU A 742 17.06 -23.23 -18.48
CA LEU A 742 16.79 -23.86 -19.79
C LEU A 742 18.03 -23.94 -20.67
N LYS A 743 18.82 -22.85 -20.76
CA LYS A 743 20.08 -22.84 -21.53
C LYS A 743 21.12 -23.80 -20.96
N TRP A 744 21.13 -24.03 -19.64
CA TRP A 744 22.00 -25.02 -19.01
C TRP A 744 21.57 -26.47 -19.31
N VAL A 745 20.28 -26.78 -19.19
CA VAL A 745 19.76 -28.13 -19.51
C VAL A 745 19.95 -28.47 -20.99
N LEU A 746 19.74 -27.50 -21.87
CA LEU A 746 19.78 -27.65 -23.33
C LEU A 746 21.15 -27.34 -23.94
N ASP A 747 22.22 -27.17 -23.13
CA ASP A 747 23.58 -26.95 -23.63
C ASP A 747 24.05 -28.16 -24.48
N PRO A 748 24.61 -27.95 -25.69
CA PRO A 748 24.96 -29.06 -26.58
C PRO A 748 26.01 -30.06 -26.04
N LYS A 749 26.79 -29.70 -25.01
CA LYS A 749 27.72 -30.59 -24.32
C LYS A 749 27.03 -31.41 -23.23
N TYR A 750 25.99 -30.86 -22.58
CA TYR A 750 25.26 -31.53 -21.51
C TYR A 750 24.04 -32.34 -22.01
N ALA A 751 23.42 -31.91 -23.10
CA ALA A 751 22.27 -32.56 -23.73
C ALA A 751 22.64 -33.73 -24.66
N LYS A 752 23.93 -33.91 -24.99
CA LYS A 752 24.42 -34.90 -25.95
C LYS A 752 23.98 -36.33 -25.56
N GLY A 753 23.14 -36.94 -26.40
CA GLY A 753 22.66 -38.31 -26.24
C GLY A 753 21.37 -38.47 -25.43
N LYS A 754 20.69 -37.37 -25.06
CA LYS A 754 19.39 -37.37 -24.37
C LYS A 754 18.26 -36.98 -25.32
N THR A 755 17.07 -37.50 -25.10
CA THR A 755 15.82 -37.12 -25.78
C THR A 755 15.21 -35.85 -25.20
N GLU A 756 14.31 -35.20 -25.94
CA GLU A 756 13.59 -33.99 -25.46
C GLU A 756 12.76 -34.26 -24.18
N LEU A 757 12.29 -35.49 -23.97
CA LEU A 757 11.60 -35.90 -22.75
C LEU A 757 12.56 -36.01 -21.54
N GLU A 758 13.71 -36.66 -21.70
CA GLU A 758 14.72 -36.74 -20.64
C GLU A 758 15.28 -35.34 -20.28
N LEU A 759 15.37 -34.43 -21.25
CA LEU A 759 15.74 -33.04 -21.02
C LEU A 759 14.64 -32.27 -20.28
N LEU A 760 13.36 -32.53 -20.59
CA LEU A 760 12.23 -31.96 -19.86
C LEU A 760 12.18 -32.46 -18.41
N ASP A 761 12.46 -33.74 -18.15
CA ASP A 761 12.48 -34.32 -16.79
C ASP A 761 13.68 -33.82 -15.96
N ILE A 762 14.84 -33.55 -16.59
CA ILE A 762 15.95 -32.84 -15.94
C ILE A 762 15.55 -31.38 -15.62
N PHE A 763 14.86 -30.70 -16.53
CA PHE A 763 14.36 -29.34 -16.28
C PHE A 763 13.31 -29.30 -15.16
N HIS A 764 12.42 -30.30 -15.10
CA HIS A 764 11.48 -30.50 -13.99
C HIS A 764 12.23 -30.58 -12.65
N THR A 765 13.27 -31.43 -12.58
CA THR A 765 14.12 -31.57 -11.38
C THR A 765 14.76 -30.24 -10.96
N ASN A 766 15.22 -29.43 -11.93
CA ASN A 766 15.80 -28.11 -11.66
C ASN A 766 14.77 -27.08 -11.14
N LEU A 767 13.51 -27.14 -11.59
CA LEU A 767 12.44 -26.30 -11.06
C LEU A 767 12.08 -26.65 -9.61
N ILE A 768 11.96 -27.95 -9.28
CA ILE A 768 11.67 -28.42 -7.92
C ILE A 768 12.78 -27.96 -6.96
N SER A 769 14.05 -28.22 -7.31
CA SER A 769 15.21 -27.78 -6.54
C SER A 769 15.22 -26.27 -6.39
N GLY A 770 15.01 -25.52 -7.48
CA GLY A 770 14.91 -24.06 -7.47
C GLY A 770 13.83 -23.49 -6.53
N GLN A 771 12.71 -24.18 -6.36
CA GLN A 771 11.60 -23.76 -5.50
C GLN A 771 11.75 -24.19 -4.03
N ARG A 772 12.45 -25.30 -3.73
CA ARG A 772 12.39 -25.96 -2.41
C ARG A 772 13.72 -26.13 -1.67
N ASP A 773 14.85 -26.19 -2.35
CA ASP A 773 16.14 -26.42 -1.69
C ASP A 773 16.65 -25.10 -1.08
N PRO A 774 17.00 -25.05 0.22
CA PRO A 774 17.47 -23.82 0.88
C PRO A 774 18.92 -23.46 0.52
N VAL A 775 19.71 -24.44 0.07
CA VAL A 775 21.13 -24.28 -0.26
C VAL A 775 21.45 -25.06 -1.55
N SER A 776 22.22 -24.45 -2.44
CA SER A 776 22.62 -25.06 -3.71
C SER A 776 23.59 -26.22 -3.54
N ARG A 777 23.71 -27.03 -4.60
CA ARG A 777 24.79 -28.04 -4.77
C ARG A 777 26.22 -27.44 -4.76
N THR A 778 26.36 -26.11 -4.66
CA THR A 778 27.62 -25.37 -4.54
C THR A 778 27.71 -24.57 -3.23
N GLY A 779 26.86 -24.86 -2.24
CA GLY A 779 26.92 -24.28 -0.90
C GLY A 779 26.43 -22.84 -0.78
N LYS A 780 25.66 -22.34 -1.75
CA LYS A 780 25.11 -20.96 -1.74
C LYS A 780 23.65 -20.95 -1.32
N ASP A 781 23.25 -19.95 -0.53
CA ASP A 781 21.84 -19.68 -0.21
C ASP A 781 21.00 -19.59 -1.50
N MET A 782 19.85 -20.26 -1.49
CA MET A 782 18.90 -20.33 -2.59
C MET A 782 17.59 -19.58 -2.32
N LYS A 783 17.41 -18.93 -1.17
CA LYS A 783 16.20 -18.17 -0.81
C LYS A 783 15.70 -17.25 -1.92
N TRP A 784 16.60 -16.47 -2.53
CA TRP A 784 16.31 -15.58 -3.66
C TRP A 784 15.72 -16.31 -4.90
N LYS A 785 16.10 -17.57 -5.12
CA LYS A 785 15.58 -18.41 -6.21
C LYS A 785 14.30 -19.13 -5.78
N ASN A 786 14.20 -19.55 -4.52
CA ASN A 786 12.96 -20.12 -3.96
C ASN A 786 11.81 -19.11 -4.04
N ASP A 787 12.06 -17.86 -3.64
CA ASP A 787 11.09 -16.76 -3.71
C ASP A 787 10.73 -16.41 -5.16
N ALA A 788 11.70 -16.41 -6.09
CA ALA A 788 11.46 -16.20 -7.51
C ALA A 788 10.67 -17.34 -8.19
N TYR A 789 10.83 -18.59 -7.74
CA TYR A 789 10.17 -19.78 -8.30
C TYR A 789 8.89 -20.19 -7.53
N ARG A 790 8.57 -19.51 -6.42
CA ARG A 790 7.32 -19.71 -5.66
C ARG A 790 6.05 -19.61 -6.50
N PRO A 791 5.92 -18.73 -7.52
CA PRO A 791 4.71 -18.66 -8.35
C PRO A 791 4.57 -19.78 -9.41
N ILE A 792 5.54 -20.70 -9.54
CA ILE A 792 5.48 -21.76 -10.56
C ILE A 792 4.64 -22.95 -10.06
N ASP A 793 3.52 -23.20 -10.74
CA ASP A 793 2.83 -24.49 -10.72
C ASP A 793 3.60 -25.47 -11.63
N ILE A 794 4.56 -26.17 -11.03
CA ILE A 794 5.56 -26.97 -11.74
C ILE A 794 4.90 -28.10 -12.54
N GLU A 795 3.97 -28.84 -11.93
CA GLU A 795 3.33 -30.00 -12.58
C GLU A 795 2.45 -29.58 -13.77
N LYS A 796 1.63 -28.53 -13.60
CA LYS A 796 0.85 -27.92 -14.70
C LYS A 796 1.75 -27.42 -15.83
N THR A 797 2.90 -26.84 -15.48
CA THR A 797 3.88 -26.31 -16.44
C THR A 797 4.52 -27.43 -17.25
N ILE A 798 5.03 -28.48 -16.60
CA ILE A 798 5.65 -29.63 -17.26
C ILE A 798 4.63 -30.41 -18.10
N TYR A 799 3.40 -30.59 -17.59
CA TYR A 799 2.30 -31.18 -18.37
C TYR A 799 2.00 -30.39 -19.66
N ALA A 800 1.85 -29.06 -19.56
CA ALA A 800 1.55 -28.21 -20.71
C ALA A 800 2.69 -28.15 -21.74
N LEU A 801 3.95 -28.26 -21.31
CA LEU A 801 5.10 -28.41 -22.21
C LEU A 801 5.10 -29.77 -22.91
N LYS A 802 4.82 -30.86 -22.18
CA LYS A 802 4.73 -32.24 -22.69
C LYS A 802 3.61 -32.44 -23.73
N GLN A 803 2.62 -31.55 -23.76
CA GLN A 803 1.53 -31.50 -24.75
C GLN A 803 1.86 -30.68 -26.02
N ARG A 804 3.05 -30.06 -26.13
CA ARG A 804 3.45 -29.25 -27.31
C ARG A 804 4.68 -29.76 -28.06
N LEU A 805 5.33 -30.79 -27.53
CA LEU A 805 6.23 -31.72 -28.23
C LEU A 805 5.46 -32.42 -29.38
#